data_AF-A0A6G1H580-F1
#
_entry.id   AF-A0A6G1H580-F1
#
_cell.length_a   1.000
_cell.length_b   1.000
_cell.length_c   1.000
_cell.angle_alpha   90.00
_cell.angle_beta   90.00
_cell.angle_gamma   90.00
#
_symmetry.space_group_name_H-M   'P 1'
#
loop_
_entity.id
_entity.type
_entity.pdbx_description
1 polymer ?
#
loop_
_entity_poly.entity_id
_entity_poly.type
_entity_poly.pdbx_seq_one_letter_code
_entity_poly.pdbx_strand_id
1 'polypeptide(L)'
;MVRVDIAHLSIDSIVASVSGDSTVTFSLHFAPKTYQILGIRDIAAIMAGNLKSGNQRPKKARVSSIDEGHGDVVSTCFVYRITFHKQSDVNKVFAWFKFERRSVPTVFQKNTNMVIPRTAYYDSVARLRRALSQTDDLGSAWNFGDLPFDLRFQLEKLATNGKLPHTAVLQLLHSCRDIHDRFGIAAASDAVRQLYKRIPIPGPHVPANELELDTLRATLLRNAAAYRDKGSYFDIARRHQNVVLVYRARVTPAGIYFYGPEPESSNRVLRIHANHRDAFIRTTFSDEEGLPLMFDRSIDLSHIYQERFQGIMNGAINAADHSYRFLGYSHSSLRSQTVWFMSTIAPDKNSPNPNDFHFPERVLRDLGDFTSFRSPAKCAARIGQTFSDTVGSVFLQPSAIAKIKDIERNERVFSDGCGTISLQLLRKVWKSYRVPRAINPVALQIRFQGAKGMLSVDTRLADDMICIRPSMWKFEARNAQELEICGAAYKPLPAYLNRQFTKILEDLGVPEEVFMTLQRRALDFLEKTATGAINMASFLRRRRLCESVNLGSYLTNLQEIGLSFQNDSFLTTCTELALLTDLNDMKYRGRIPLENAVTLYGIMDETGIIPEGYIYVNVERLDGRGNPYRETLSDGQVVITRAPAMFPGDVRIVRTMDVPAGHPLDSLYNVVVFSQHGARDLPSMLSGGDLDGDIFTVIYDKGLLPPRQYPPADFPKVEAIDIGRKVTARDITEFAVGFWENDILGKIAFEHMYLADAKKAGTLDPICQKMAALASIAVDYSKTGQKVDPNSLPDFDRRFRPHFMAPEPRLLLNTNSEDGPVFTYEGTEAQEDALKLLDPDKKGYQYYQSHRVLGKLFDEIDEMKFFSRVKEAAKKCNENPMTEEEMFTRLEKHILQQSAGIQWAQEMELAKSIKNTYESNVEDTMLSFALHPALPLREPEVFTGTILGRSAGASNKRLRETTKDMRERFERDCLDTVYSIRYGRLYVDRDYNDGNESQEEEGKETWRADAEGGLARSIAAFTVAVQEEGRKVWGVEDRLRSFAHVATAECLRQLKGVQGAYYESLIARLETLGIFGNELRM
;
A
#
# COMPACT_ATOMS: atom_id res chain seq x y z
N MET A 1 29.99 23.94 -12.76
CA MET A 1 30.25 23.40 -11.40
C MET A 1 29.17 22.37 -11.09
N VAL A 2 29.57 21.20 -10.59
CA VAL A 2 28.66 20.11 -10.23
C VAL A 2 28.51 20.06 -8.72
N ARG A 3 27.29 19.84 -8.24
CA ARG A 3 26.96 19.62 -6.83
C ARG A 3 26.51 18.17 -6.65
N VAL A 4 27.07 17.48 -5.66
CA VAL A 4 26.70 16.11 -5.30
C VAL A 4 26.16 16.12 -3.87
N ASP A 5 24.89 15.78 -3.72
CA ASP A 5 24.20 15.68 -2.44
C ASP A 5 24.16 14.21 -2.01
N ILE A 6 24.93 13.86 -0.98
CA ILE A 6 24.90 12.54 -0.36
C ILE A 6 23.84 12.55 0.73
N ALA A 7 22.79 11.75 0.57
CA ALA A 7 21.75 11.64 1.57
C ALA A 7 22.29 10.95 2.83
N HIS A 8 22.05 11.53 4.01
CA HIS A 8 22.49 10.93 5.28
C HIS A 8 22.00 9.47 5.44
N LEU A 9 20.74 9.21 5.07
CA LEU A 9 20.11 7.87 5.08
C LEU A 9 20.64 6.91 3.99
N SER A 10 21.56 7.36 3.15
CA SER A 10 22.23 6.49 2.17
C SER A 10 23.56 5.96 2.67
N ILE A 11 24.16 6.58 3.69
CA ILE A 11 25.53 6.28 4.12
C ILE A 11 25.54 5.03 4.99
N ASP A 12 26.24 4.00 4.53
CA ASP A 12 26.51 2.77 5.27
C ASP A 12 27.71 2.95 6.22
N SER A 13 28.82 3.45 5.70
CA SER A 13 30.05 3.65 6.46
C SER A 13 30.90 4.77 5.89
N ILE A 14 31.68 5.41 6.77
CA ILE A 14 32.60 6.48 6.43
C ILE A 14 34.01 6.03 6.82
N VAL A 15 34.97 6.13 5.88
CA VAL A 15 36.37 5.78 6.14
C VAL A 15 37.25 7.00 5.90
N ALA A 16 37.87 7.50 6.97
CA ALA A 16 38.84 8.59 6.91
C ALA A 16 40.27 8.02 6.94
N SER A 17 41.14 8.54 6.07
CA SER A 17 42.57 8.16 6.05
C SER A 17 43.27 8.62 7.33
N VAL A 18 44.17 7.78 7.84
CA VAL A 18 45.03 8.08 9.00
C VAL A 18 46.28 8.86 8.55
N SER A 19 46.85 8.47 7.41
CA SER A 19 48.08 9.04 6.84
C SER A 19 48.18 8.71 5.34
N GLY A 20 48.92 9.51 4.56
CA GLY A 20 49.06 9.31 3.12
C GLY A 20 48.03 10.11 2.30
N ASP A 21 47.36 9.46 1.35
CA ASP A 21 46.34 10.05 0.48
C ASP A 21 45.18 10.60 1.32
N SER A 22 45.24 11.89 1.66
CA SER A 22 44.29 12.58 2.54
C SER A 22 42.86 12.44 2.01
N THR A 23 42.13 11.41 2.42
CA THR A 23 40.91 10.97 1.76
C THR A 23 39.80 10.61 2.75
N VAL A 24 38.56 10.83 2.32
CA VAL A 24 37.35 10.36 2.99
C VAL A 24 36.55 9.55 1.98
N THR A 25 36.24 8.30 2.33
CA THR A 25 35.46 7.39 1.50
C THR A 25 34.09 7.17 2.13
N PHE A 26 33.05 7.31 1.32
CA PHE A 26 31.66 7.02 1.70
C PHE A 26 31.20 5.76 0.96
N SER A 27 30.76 4.76 1.72
CA SER A 27 30.00 3.62 1.19
C SER A 27 28.51 3.93 1.31
N LEU A 28 27.79 3.81 0.20
CA LEU A 28 26.38 4.19 0.09
C LEU A 28 25.48 2.98 -0.25
N HIS A 29 24.20 3.09 0.06
CA HIS A 29 23.17 2.13 -0.35
C HIS A 29 22.60 2.39 -1.75
N PHE A 30 22.69 3.63 -2.22
CA PHE A 30 22.21 4.07 -3.53
C PHE A 30 23.02 5.27 -4.01
N ALA A 31 22.96 5.56 -5.32
CA ALA A 31 23.69 6.65 -5.93
C ALA A 31 23.29 8.02 -5.33
N PRO A 32 24.25 8.95 -5.15
CA PRO A 32 23.99 10.27 -4.61
C PRO A 32 23.29 11.15 -5.64
N LYS A 33 22.75 12.27 -5.15
CA LYS A 33 22.00 13.20 -5.96
C LYS A 33 22.93 14.20 -6.65
N THR A 34 23.05 14.15 -7.98
CA THR A 34 23.84 15.12 -8.76
C THR A 34 23.04 16.29 -9.36
N TYR A 35 23.64 17.48 -9.36
CA TYR A 35 23.08 18.70 -9.93
C TYR A 35 24.13 19.52 -10.69
N GLN A 36 23.73 20.14 -11.79
CA GLN A 36 24.51 21.12 -12.53
C GLN A 36 24.08 22.54 -12.12
N ILE A 37 25.02 23.41 -11.76
CA ILE A 37 24.72 24.81 -11.38
C ILE A 37 24.64 25.67 -12.65
N LEU A 38 23.56 26.45 -12.79
CA LEU A 38 23.20 27.11 -14.06
C LEU A 38 23.75 28.55 -14.23
N GLY A 39 24.27 29.22 -13.19
CA GLY A 39 24.69 30.64 -13.26
C GLY A 39 26.00 31.01 -12.54
N ILE A 40 26.79 31.92 -13.14
CA ILE A 40 28.07 32.42 -12.57
C ILE A 40 27.86 33.26 -11.30
N ARG A 41 26.78 34.06 -11.23
CA ARG A 41 26.41 34.82 -10.03
C ARG A 41 26.00 33.89 -8.88
N ASP A 42 25.40 32.75 -9.19
CA ASP A 42 25.03 31.73 -8.21
C ASP A 42 26.27 31.00 -7.67
N ILE A 43 27.29 30.76 -8.51
CA ILE A 43 28.60 30.24 -8.07
C ILE A 43 29.26 31.19 -7.05
N ALA A 44 29.32 32.49 -7.34
CA ALA A 44 29.91 33.48 -6.44
C ALA A 44 29.13 33.62 -5.13
N ALA A 45 27.79 33.54 -5.18
CA ALA A 45 26.94 33.66 -4.01
C ALA A 45 26.93 32.39 -3.14
N ILE A 46 27.10 31.20 -3.74
CA ILE A 46 27.37 29.93 -3.03
C ILE A 46 28.71 30.02 -2.29
N MET A 47 29.77 30.52 -2.93
CA MET A 47 31.09 30.67 -2.27
C MET A 47 31.09 31.73 -1.16
N ALA A 48 30.26 32.77 -1.27
CA ALA A 48 30.22 33.89 -0.33
C ALA A 48 29.20 33.72 0.83
N GLY A 49 28.44 32.62 0.87
CA GLY A 49 27.43 32.36 1.92
C GLY A 49 26.27 33.37 1.97
N ASN A 50 26.15 34.26 0.98
CA ASN A 50 25.21 35.38 0.96
C ASN A 50 24.30 35.29 -0.27
N LEU A 51 23.14 34.64 -0.12
CA LEU A 51 22.13 34.52 -1.16
C LEU A 51 20.82 35.20 -0.74
N LYS A 52 20.65 36.49 -1.05
CA LYS A 52 19.32 37.14 -1.01
C LYS A 52 18.58 36.80 -2.32
N SER A 53 17.56 35.94 -2.25
CA SER A 53 16.77 35.54 -3.43
C SER A 53 15.60 36.49 -3.68
N GLY A 54 15.67 37.24 -4.78
CA GLY A 54 14.58 38.09 -5.27
C GLY A 54 13.98 37.68 -6.62
N ASN A 55 14.37 36.57 -7.27
CA ASN A 55 13.90 36.26 -8.63
C ASN A 55 13.57 34.78 -8.93
N GLN A 56 12.61 34.61 -9.84
CA GLN A 56 11.82 33.42 -10.21
C GLN A 56 12.51 32.39 -11.15
N ARG A 57 13.85 32.26 -11.19
CA ARG A 57 14.54 31.32 -12.12
C ARG A 57 15.17 30.12 -11.40
N PRO A 58 15.19 28.91 -12.02
CA PRO A 58 15.89 27.75 -11.47
C PRO A 58 17.40 28.03 -11.39
N LYS A 59 18.02 27.62 -10.28
CA LYS A 59 19.45 27.89 -10.00
C LYS A 59 20.34 26.68 -10.28
N LYS A 60 19.77 25.48 -10.19
CA LYS A 60 20.43 24.19 -10.43
C LYS A 60 19.54 23.29 -11.29
N ALA A 61 20.13 22.47 -12.14
CA ALA A 61 19.45 21.43 -12.92
C ALA A 61 19.80 20.05 -12.36
N ARG A 62 18.80 19.19 -12.24
CA ARG A 62 18.99 17.79 -11.84
C ARG A 62 19.55 17.00 -13.04
N VAL A 63 20.67 16.33 -12.83
CA VAL A 63 21.34 15.50 -13.85
C VAL A 63 21.56 14.08 -13.34
N SER A 64 21.76 13.14 -14.27
CA SER A 64 21.91 11.71 -13.97
C SER A 64 23.30 11.33 -13.42
N SER A 65 24.34 12.09 -13.73
CA SER A 65 25.73 11.76 -13.41
C SER A 65 26.58 13.02 -13.24
N ILE A 66 27.85 12.85 -12.85
CA ILE A 66 28.82 13.93 -12.64
C ILE A 66 29.38 14.39 -13.98
N ASP A 67 29.71 13.41 -14.83
CA ASP A 67 30.15 13.53 -16.21
C ASP A 67 29.69 12.28 -16.99
N GLU A 68 30.10 12.19 -18.26
CA GLU A 68 29.76 11.06 -19.14
C GLU A 68 30.32 9.73 -18.62
N GLY A 69 31.58 9.70 -18.16
CA GLY A 69 32.21 8.49 -17.65
C GLY A 69 31.57 7.95 -16.37
N HIS A 70 31.15 8.84 -15.46
CA HIS A 70 30.33 8.46 -14.31
C HIS A 70 28.95 7.94 -14.74
N GLY A 71 28.37 8.50 -15.81
CA GLY A 71 27.09 8.08 -16.37
C GLY A 71 27.03 6.60 -16.75
N ASP A 72 28.15 6.03 -17.18
CA ASP A 72 28.24 4.62 -17.58
C ASP A 72 28.22 3.65 -16.38
N VAL A 73 28.59 4.11 -15.17
CA VAL A 73 28.79 3.25 -14.00
C VAL A 73 27.91 3.60 -12.79
N VAL A 74 27.27 4.78 -12.80
CA VAL A 74 26.57 5.38 -11.65
C VAL A 74 25.50 4.45 -11.06
N SER A 75 24.84 3.61 -11.87
CA SER A 75 23.83 2.64 -11.40
C SER A 75 24.39 1.52 -10.53
N THR A 76 25.72 1.33 -10.53
CA THR A 76 26.43 0.33 -9.73
C THR A 76 27.58 0.93 -8.92
N CYS A 77 27.73 2.26 -8.93
CA CYS A 77 28.80 2.99 -8.25
C CYS A 77 28.28 3.58 -6.93
N PHE A 78 28.51 2.86 -5.83
CA PHE A 78 28.06 3.26 -4.49
C PHE A 78 29.18 3.60 -3.52
N VAL A 79 30.42 3.67 -3.98
CA VAL A 79 31.58 4.04 -3.15
C VAL A 79 32.20 5.31 -3.72
N TYR A 80 32.17 6.38 -2.94
CA TYR A 80 32.67 7.70 -3.33
C TYR A 80 33.86 8.07 -2.47
N ARG A 81 35.04 8.23 -3.09
CA ARG A 81 36.27 8.66 -2.42
C ARG A 81 36.57 10.11 -2.77
N ILE A 82 36.66 10.95 -1.74
CA ILE A 82 36.99 12.37 -1.85
C ILE A 82 38.43 12.57 -1.39
N THR A 83 39.26 13.19 -2.22
CA THR A 83 40.65 13.52 -1.91
C THR A 83 40.76 14.99 -1.50
N PHE A 84 41.36 15.25 -0.35
CA PHE A 84 41.63 16.56 0.21
C PHE A 84 43.09 16.94 -0.02
N HIS A 85 43.36 18.25 -0.10
CA HIS A 85 44.73 18.75 -0.23
C HIS A 85 45.57 18.57 1.04
N LYS A 86 44.95 18.55 2.22
CA LYS A 86 45.63 18.47 3.52
C LYS A 86 45.00 17.42 4.43
N GLN A 87 45.84 16.61 5.07
CA GLN A 87 45.41 15.63 6.07
C GLN A 87 44.72 16.28 7.28
N SER A 88 45.09 17.53 7.60
CA SER A 88 44.43 18.31 8.66
C SER A 88 42.93 18.50 8.41
N ASP A 89 42.50 18.60 7.15
CA ASP A 89 41.10 18.82 6.82
C ASP A 89 40.30 17.51 6.92
N VAL A 90 40.92 16.38 6.57
CA VAL A 90 40.38 15.04 6.86
C VAL A 90 40.16 14.86 8.36
N ASN A 91 41.12 15.28 9.18
CA ASN A 91 41.02 15.19 10.64
C ASN A 91 39.88 16.06 11.20
N LYS A 92 39.66 17.26 10.62
CA LYS A 92 38.51 18.12 10.99
C LYS A 92 37.18 17.48 10.60
N VAL A 93 37.07 16.92 9.39
CA VAL A 93 35.88 16.22 8.91
C VAL A 93 35.58 14.99 9.78
N PHE A 94 36.60 14.21 10.13
CA PHE A 94 36.46 13.08 11.05
C PHE A 94 36.01 13.51 12.45
N ALA A 95 36.59 14.58 13.00
CA ALA A 95 36.15 15.14 14.27
C ALA A 95 34.68 15.58 14.20
N TRP A 96 34.27 16.24 13.12
CA TRP A 96 32.89 16.66 12.90
C TRP A 96 31.91 15.48 12.98
N PHE A 97 32.19 14.38 12.27
CA PHE A 97 31.35 13.17 12.30
C PHE A 97 31.36 12.45 13.67
N LYS A 98 32.43 12.56 14.44
CA LYS A 98 32.54 11.91 15.76
C LYS A 98 31.82 12.68 16.87
N PHE A 99 31.75 14.01 16.78
CA PHE A 99 31.20 14.87 17.84
C PHE A 99 29.72 15.26 17.60
N GLU A 100 29.22 15.26 16.36
CA GLU A 100 27.80 15.53 16.07
C GLU A 100 26.96 14.23 15.96
N ARG A 101 26.30 13.88 17.09
CA ARG A 101 25.06 13.07 17.22
C ARG A 101 25.09 11.54 17.12
N ARG A 102 24.16 10.96 17.90
CA ARG A 102 23.76 9.54 18.04
C ARG A 102 23.22 8.86 16.76
N SER A 103 23.28 9.52 15.60
CA SER A 103 22.65 9.08 14.35
C SER A 103 23.62 8.93 13.17
N VAL A 104 24.91 9.22 13.33
CA VAL A 104 25.91 9.08 12.25
C VAL A 104 26.33 7.60 12.11
N PRO A 105 26.36 7.03 10.89
CA PRO A 105 26.86 5.68 10.64
C PRO A 105 28.32 5.52 11.07
N THR A 106 28.75 4.26 11.26
CA THR A 106 30.06 3.94 11.83
C THR A 106 31.20 4.59 11.04
N VAL A 107 31.99 5.41 11.73
CA VAL A 107 33.14 6.13 11.17
C VAL A 107 34.42 5.38 11.51
N PHE A 108 35.17 4.98 10.50
CA PHE A 108 36.43 4.25 10.63
C PHE A 108 37.60 5.15 10.28
N GLN A 109 38.72 4.95 10.98
CA GLN A 109 40.00 5.55 10.62
C GLN A 109 40.91 4.46 10.07
N LYS A 110 41.11 4.42 8.76
CA LYS A 110 41.89 3.39 8.07
C LYS A 110 42.41 3.89 6.74
N ASN A 111 43.64 3.51 6.38
CA ASN A 111 44.16 3.77 5.04
C ASN A 111 43.62 2.70 4.06
N THR A 112 43.10 3.15 2.92
CA THR A 112 42.55 2.27 1.88
C THR A 112 43.32 2.45 0.57
N ASN A 113 43.68 1.33 -0.05
CA ASN A 113 44.33 1.32 -1.37
C ASN A 113 43.27 1.19 -2.46
N MET A 114 43.49 1.88 -3.58
CA MET A 114 42.65 1.74 -4.77
C MET A 114 43.25 0.69 -5.69
N VAL A 115 42.42 -0.25 -6.16
CA VAL A 115 42.83 -1.28 -7.11
C VAL A 115 42.10 -1.04 -8.42
N ILE A 116 42.86 -0.93 -9.51
CA ILE A 116 42.29 -0.80 -10.86
C ILE A 116 41.80 -2.19 -11.31
N PRO A 117 40.54 -2.33 -11.75
CA PRO A 117 40.03 -3.61 -12.20
C PRO A 117 40.76 -4.08 -13.47
N ARG A 118 40.97 -5.40 -13.59
CA ARG A 118 41.64 -6.03 -14.75
C ARG A 118 40.78 -6.04 -16.02
N THR A 119 39.47 -5.91 -15.88
CA THR A 119 38.51 -5.95 -16.98
C THR A 119 37.69 -4.67 -16.93
N ALA A 120 37.49 -4.04 -18.08
CA ALA A 120 36.66 -2.85 -18.17
C ALA A 120 35.21 -3.17 -17.76
N TYR A 121 34.53 -2.18 -17.19
CA TYR A 121 33.16 -2.33 -16.72
C TYR A 121 32.23 -2.80 -17.84
N TYR A 122 32.25 -2.10 -18.98
CA TYR A 122 31.42 -2.41 -20.15
C TYR A 122 31.62 -3.85 -20.65
N ASP A 123 32.86 -4.33 -20.72
CA ASP A 123 33.16 -5.71 -21.13
C ASP A 123 32.58 -6.72 -20.15
N SER A 124 32.64 -6.45 -18.85
CA SER A 124 32.09 -7.33 -17.82
C SER A 124 30.55 -7.42 -17.90
N VAL A 125 29.87 -6.29 -18.16
CA VAL A 125 28.43 -6.22 -18.40
C VAL A 125 28.05 -7.01 -19.64
N ALA A 126 28.73 -6.75 -20.77
CA ALA A 126 28.46 -7.39 -22.04
C ALA A 126 28.66 -8.92 -21.95
N ARG A 127 29.70 -9.38 -21.24
CA ARG A 127 29.93 -10.81 -21.01
C ARG A 127 28.83 -11.47 -20.19
N LEU A 128 28.37 -10.83 -19.09
CA LEU A 128 27.28 -11.38 -18.28
C LEU A 128 25.98 -11.46 -19.08
N ARG A 129 25.62 -10.39 -19.81
CA ARG A 129 24.41 -10.38 -20.63
C ARG A 129 24.44 -11.44 -21.72
N ARG A 130 25.57 -11.59 -22.42
CA ARG A 130 25.72 -12.66 -23.43
C ARG A 130 25.61 -14.05 -22.81
N ALA A 131 26.19 -14.28 -21.63
CA ALA A 131 26.10 -15.56 -20.95
C ALA A 131 24.65 -15.91 -20.53
N LEU A 132 23.85 -14.91 -20.18
CA LEU A 132 22.44 -15.08 -19.81
C LEU A 132 21.48 -15.08 -21.01
N SER A 133 21.92 -14.67 -22.20
CA SER A 133 21.09 -14.66 -23.41
C SER A 133 21.11 -16.00 -24.15
N GLN A 134 20.03 -16.32 -24.88
CA GLN A 134 19.90 -17.55 -25.69
C GLN A 134 20.72 -17.56 -27.00
N THR A 135 21.77 -16.75 -27.11
CA THR A 135 22.60 -16.65 -28.33
C THR A 135 23.80 -17.59 -28.28
N ASP A 136 24.04 -18.37 -29.34
CA ASP A 136 25.12 -19.37 -29.46
C ASP A 136 26.55 -18.80 -29.62
N ASP A 137 26.77 -17.51 -29.34
CA ASP A 137 28.01 -16.79 -29.69
C ASP A 137 29.17 -16.99 -28.68
N LEU A 138 28.88 -17.47 -27.47
CA LEU A 138 29.88 -17.88 -26.49
C LEU A 138 29.92 -19.42 -26.51
N GLY A 139 31.07 -20.03 -26.82
CA GLY A 139 31.20 -21.49 -26.87
C GLY A 139 30.50 -22.21 -25.70
N SER A 140 30.01 -23.44 -25.94
CA SER A 140 29.01 -24.15 -25.13
C SER A 140 29.19 -24.14 -23.60
N ALA A 141 30.42 -23.97 -23.10
CA ALA A 141 30.73 -23.95 -21.66
C ALA A 141 30.19 -22.73 -20.89
N TRP A 142 29.95 -21.58 -21.54
CA TRP A 142 29.48 -20.34 -20.88
C TRP A 142 28.13 -19.82 -21.39
N ASN A 143 27.36 -20.69 -22.08
CA ASN A 143 25.98 -20.41 -22.45
C ASN A 143 25.04 -20.92 -21.34
N PHE A 144 24.34 -19.98 -20.71
CA PHE A 144 23.34 -20.23 -19.66
C PHE A 144 21.97 -19.66 -20.06
N GLY A 145 21.75 -19.38 -21.35
CA GLY A 145 20.45 -18.93 -21.85
C GLY A 145 19.34 -19.97 -21.74
N ASP A 146 19.69 -21.25 -21.58
CA ASP A 146 18.76 -22.34 -21.34
C ASP A 146 18.23 -22.40 -19.91
N LEU A 147 18.86 -21.68 -18.97
CA LEU A 147 18.34 -21.56 -17.61
C LEU A 147 16.97 -20.85 -17.62
N PRO A 148 16.05 -21.24 -16.73
CA PRO A 148 14.76 -20.58 -16.62
C PRO A 148 14.89 -19.07 -16.35
N PHE A 149 13.97 -18.29 -16.90
CA PHE A 149 13.99 -16.83 -16.80
C PHE A 149 14.08 -16.34 -15.34
N ASP A 150 13.35 -16.95 -14.41
CA ASP A 150 13.35 -16.61 -12.98
C ASP A 150 14.76 -16.57 -12.39
N LEU A 151 15.55 -17.59 -12.69
CA LEU A 151 16.91 -17.73 -12.19
C LEU A 151 17.84 -16.71 -12.86
N ARG A 152 17.73 -16.55 -14.18
CA ARG A 152 18.52 -15.57 -14.95
C ARG A 152 18.24 -14.14 -14.48
N PHE A 153 16.97 -13.80 -14.22
CA PHE A 153 16.55 -12.51 -13.68
C PHE A 153 17.14 -12.25 -12.29
N GLN A 154 17.08 -13.23 -11.36
CA GLN A 154 17.68 -13.06 -10.03
C GLN A 154 19.21 -12.90 -10.10
N LEU A 155 19.87 -13.57 -11.04
CA LEU A 155 21.32 -13.47 -11.25
C LEU A 155 21.72 -12.10 -11.81
N GLU A 156 21.06 -11.62 -12.87
CA GLU A 156 21.34 -10.28 -13.40
C GLU A 156 21.06 -9.19 -12.37
N LYS A 157 20.02 -9.36 -11.55
CA LYS A 157 19.68 -8.44 -10.44
C LYS A 157 20.82 -8.29 -9.42
N LEU A 158 21.58 -9.35 -9.11
CA LEU A 158 22.74 -9.25 -8.21
C LEU A 158 23.79 -8.26 -8.74
N ALA A 159 24.02 -8.27 -10.06
CA ALA A 159 24.99 -7.38 -10.69
C ALA A 159 24.43 -5.98 -10.93
N THR A 160 23.24 -5.88 -11.53
CA THR A 160 22.63 -4.61 -11.93
C THR A 160 22.29 -3.73 -10.74
N ASN A 161 21.92 -4.32 -9.60
CA ASN A 161 21.68 -3.58 -8.37
C ASN A 161 22.97 -3.32 -7.56
N GLY A 162 24.15 -3.63 -8.11
CA GLY A 162 25.45 -3.38 -7.49
C GLY A 162 25.72 -4.19 -6.21
N LYS A 163 25.07 -5.34 -6.02
CA LYS A 163 25.33 -6.24 -4.87
C LYS A 163 26.60 -7.05 -5.05
N LEU A 164 26.87 -7.51 -6.27
CA LEU A 164 28.10 -8.21 -6.64
C LEU A 164 28.65 -7.68 -7.97
N PRO A 165 29.96 -7.70 -8.19
CA PRO A 165 30.54 -7.41 -9.50
C PRO A 165 30.04 -8.41 -10.57
N HIS A 166 29.86 -7.94 -11.81
CA HIS A 166 29.46 -8.78 -12.96
C HIS A 166 30.32 -10.04 -13.12
N THR A 167 31.63 -9.92 -12.88
CA THR A 167 32.58 -11.05 -12.95
C THR A 167 32.34 -12.10 -11.87
N ALA A 168 31.93 -11.69 -10.67
CA ALA A 168 31.61 -12.62 -9.60
C ALA A 168 30.31 -13.38 -9.91
N VAL A 169 29.28 -12.67 -10.40
CA VAL A 169 28.01 -13.29 -10.82
C VAL A 169 28.24 -14.29 -11.95
N LEU A 170 29.05 -13.94 -12.95
CA LEU A 170 29.48 -14.87 -14.01
C LEU A 170 30.04 -16.18 -13.42
N GLN A 171 30.91 -16.11 -12.41
CA GLN A 171 31.53 -17.28 -11.78
C GLN A 171 30.59 -18.11 -10.90
N LEU A 172 29.42 -17.56 -10.54
CA LEU A 172 28.37 -18.27 -9.81
C LEU A 172 27.40 -19.03 -10.74
N LEU A 173 27.38 -18.73 -12.05
CA LEU A 173 26.43 -19.34 -13.00
C LEU A 173 26.49 -20.87 -13.02
N HIS A 174 27.69 -21.45 -13.02
CA HIS A 174 27.85 -22.92 -12.96
C HIS A 174 27.23 -23.50 -11.68
N SER A 175 27.52 -22.90 -10.52
CA SER A 175 26.95 -23.37 -9.25
C SER A 175 25.42 -23.23 -9.22
N CYS A 176 24.87 -22.19 -9.84
CA CYS A 176 23.42 -22.02 -9.95
C CYS A 176 22.78 -23.05 -10.88
N ARG A 177 23.46 -23.45 -11.97
CA ARG A 177 23.02 -24.56 -12.83
C ARG A 177 23.04 -25.88 -12.07
N ASP A 178 24.11 -26.18 -11.35
CA ASP A 178 24.21 -27.40 -10.53
C ASP A 178 23.09 -27.46 -9.47
N ILE A 179 22.77 -26.33 -8.85
CA ILE A 179 21.67 -26.23 -7.89
C ILE A 179 20.31 -26.40 -8.58
N HIS A 180 20.11 -25.80 -9.75
CA HIS A 180 18.90 -25.96 -10.54
C HIS A 180 18.67 -27.42 -10.93
N ASP A 181 19.70 -28.10 -11.44
CA ASP A 181 19.63 -29.49 -11.87
C ASP A 181 19.36 -30.44 -10.68
N ARG A 182 19.84 -30.08 -9.47
CA ARG A 182 19.72 -30.91 -8.27
C ARG A 182 18.47 -30.66 -7.43
N PHE A 183 18.02 -29.41 -7.30
CA PHE A 183 16.93 -29.01 -6.41
C PHE A 183 15.71 -28.39 -7.13
N GLY A 184 15.81 -28.17 -8.44
CA GLY A 184 14.76 -27.57 -9.26
C GLY A 184 14.80 -26.03 -9.30
N ILE A 185 13.98 -25.46 -10.21
CA ILE A 185 13.91 -24.02 -10.49
C ILE A 185 13.53 -23.19 -9.25
N ALA A 186 12.53 -23.63 -8.49
CA ALA A 186 11.98 -22.85 -7.39
C ALA A 186 13.00 -22.70 -6.25
N ALA A 187 13.66 -23.80 -5.89
CA ALA A 187 14.73 -23.80 -4.89
C ALA A 187 15.95 -22.99 -5.34
N ALA A 188 16.36 -23.11 -6.61
CA ALA A 188 17.48 -22.34 -7.15
C ALA A 188 17.20 -20.83 -7.16
N SER A 189 16.01 -20.43 -7.62
CA SER A 189 15.60 -19.03 -7.71
C SER A 189 15.45 -18.41 -6.31
N ASP A 190 14.86 -19.13 -5.36
CA ASP A 190 14.79 -18.68 -3.97
C ASP A 190 16.18 -18.61 -3.33
N ALA A 191 17.08 -19.57 -3.61
CA ALA A 191 18.43 -19.54 -3.07
C ALA A 191 19.22 -18.27 -3.45
N VAL A 192 19.11 -17.84 -4.71
CA VAL A 192 19.72 -16.58 -5.19
C VAL A 192 19.03 -15.36 -4.57
N ARG A 193 17.70 -15.39 -4.43
CA ARG A 193 16.93 -14.34 -3.75
C ARG A 193 17.33 -14.19 -2.28
N GLN A 194 17.52 -15.30 -1.57
CA GLN A 194 17.99 -15.30 -0.18
C GLN A 194 19.46 -14.84 -0.09
N LEU A 195 20.29 -15.20 -1.07
CA LEU A 195 21.65 -14.68 -1.17
C LEU A 195 21.65 -13.14 -1.29
N TYR A 196 20.83 -12.57 -2.17
CA TYR A 196 20.72 -11.11 -2.34
C TYR A 196 20.43 -10.38 -1.02
N LYS A 197 19.58 -10.95 -0.17
CA LYS A 197 19.22 -10.38 1.15
C LYS A 197 20.33 -10.52 2.18
N ARG A 198 21.10 -11.61 2.12
CA ARG A 198 22.11 -11.97 3.13
C ARG A 198 23.51 -11.45 2.82
N ILE A 199 23.81 -11.06 1.59
CA ILE A 199 25.11 -10.47 1.25
C ILE A 199 25.29 -9.15 2.02
N PRO A 200 26.29 -9.07 2.91
CA PRO A 200 26.60 -7.84 3.62
C PRO A 200 27.15 -6.79 2.65
N ILE A 201 27.01 -5.51 3.01
CA ILE A 201 27.52 -4.43 2.16
C ILE A 201 29.03 -4.38 2.29
N PRO A 202 29.80 -4.39 1.18
CA PRO A 202 31.25 -4.33 1.25
C PRO A 202 31.72 -3.09 2.03
N GLY A 203 32.38 -3.32 3.16
CA GLY A 203 32.79 -2.26 4.08
C GLY A 203 33.87 -2.74 5.04
N PRO A 204 34.52 -1.81 5.78
CA PRO A 204 35.63 -2.14 6.68
C PRO A 204 35.22 -2.99 7.89
N HIS A 205 33.92 -3.09 8.18
CA HIS A 205 33.35 -3.88 9.26
C HIS A 205 32.98 -5.32 8.83
N VAL A 206 33.02 -5.61 7.53
CA VAL A 206 32.68 -6.92 6.98
C VAL A 206 33.96 -7.72 6.75
N PRO A 207 34.08 -8.93 7.32
CA PRO A 207 35.18 -9.84 7.02
C PRO A 207 35.25 -10.16 5.52
N ALA A 208 36.44 -10.07 4.92
CA ALA A 208 36.62 -10.25 3.48
C ALA A 208 36.18 -11.65 2.98
N ASN A 209 36.34 -12.68 3.83
CA ASN A 209 35.94 -14.06 3.53
C ASN A 209 34.42 -14.25 3.36
N GLU A 210 33.58 -13.35 3.89
CA GLU A 210 32.12 -13.42 3.70
C GLU A 210 31.71 -13.08 2.25
N LEU A 211 32.56 -12.35 1.53
CA LEU A 211 32.34 -11.93 0.14
C LEU A 211 33.16 -12.75 -0.87
N GLU A 212 33.95 -13.73 -0.39
CA GLU A 212 34.69 -14.65 -1.26
C GLU A 212 33.74 -15.62 -1.98
N LEU A 213 34.10 -15.98 -3.21
CA LEU A 213 33.26 -16.80 -4.09
C LEU A 213 32.89 -18.16 -3.46
N ASP A 214 33.80 -18.80 -2.75
CA ASP A 214 33.54 -20.10 -2.13
C ASP A 214 32.54 -20.01 -0.99
N THR A 215 32.56 -18.91 -0.22
CA THR A 215 31.56 -18.63 0.81
C THR A 215 30.19 -18.32 0.19
N LEU A 216 30.16 -17.55 -0.91
CA LEU A 216 28.92 -17.28 -1.66
C LEU A 216 28.31 -18.57 -2.22
N ARG A 217 29.14 -19.46 -2.80
CA ARG A 217 28.71 -20.79 -3.30
C ARG A 217 28.17 -21.68 -2.19
N ALA A 218 28.86 -21.75 -1.06
CA ALA A 218 28.41 -22.51 0.11
C ALA A 218 27.07 -21.98 0.64
N THR A 219 26.87 -20.66 0.61
CA THR A 219 25.64 -20.01 1.03
C THR A 219 24.48 -20.32 0.08
N LEU A 220 24.71 -20.26 -1.24
CA LEU A 220 23.71 -20.66 -2.24
C LEU A 220 23.26 -22.12 -2.03
N LEU A 221 24.21 -23.04 -1.87
CA LEU A 221 23.89 -24.45 -1.64
C LEU A 221 23.08 -24.65 -0.34
N ARG A 222 23.47 -23.95 0.74
CA ARG A 222 22.74 -23.99 2.01
C ARG A 222 21.31 -23.45 1.86
N ASN A 223 21.14 -22.33 1.16
CA ASN A 223 19.83 -21.74 0.93
C ASN A 223 18.93 -22.69 0.11
N ALA A 224 19.47 -23.31 -0.93
CA ALA A 224 18.74 -24.27 -1.75
C ALA A 224 18.33 -25.52 -0.95
N ALA A 225 19.20 -26.06 -0.10
CA ALA A 225 18.89 -27.20 0.75
C ALA A 225 17.85 -26.87 1.84
N ALA A 226 17.82 -25.62 2.30
CA ALA A 226 16.84 -25.12 3.25
C ALA A 226 15.48 -24.79 2.62
N TYR A 227 15.39 -24.72 1.28
CA TYR A 227 14.15 -24.40 0.58
C TYR A 227 13.03 -25.39 0.94
N ARG A 228 11.84 -24.85 1.17
CA ARG A 228 10.61 -25.61 1.34
C ARG A 228 9.58 -24.99 0.41
N ASP A 229 8.98 -25.83 -0.43
CA ASP A 229 8.00 -25.34 -1.40
C ASP A 229 6.76 -24.79 -0.71
N LYS A 230 6.34 -25.43 0.39
CA LYS A 230 5.20 -25.01 1.20
C LYS A 230 5.46 -23.67 1.88
N GLY A 231 4.57 -22.70 1.62
CA GLY A 231 4.67 -21.34 2.14
C GLY A 231 5.69 -20.45 1.42
N SER A 232 6.31 -20.96 0.34
CA SER A 232 7.10 -20.13 -0.56
C SER A 232 6.21 -19.15 -1.33
N TYR A 233 6.80 -18.10 -1.90
CA TYR A 233 6.07 -17.17 -2.75
C TYR A 233 5.49 -17.84 -4.01
N PHE A 234 6.11 -18.91 -4.50
CA PHE A 234 5.57 -19.72 -5.61
C PHE A 234 4.33 -20.50 -5.20
N ASP A 235 4.26 -20.95 -3.96
CA ASP A 235 3.10 -21.65 -3.41
C ASP A 235 1.95 -20.67 -3.14
N ILE A 236 2.22 -19.50 -2.55
CA ILE A 236 1.22 -18.43 -2.37
C ILE A 236 0.56 -18.05 -3.70
N ALA A 237 1.35 -17.87 -4.77
CA ALA A 237 0.81 -17.55 -6.09
C ALA A 237 0.08 -18.72 -6.78
N ARG A 238 0.32 -19.97 -6.38
CA ARG A 238 -0.44 -21.15 -6.86
C ARG A 238 -1.76 -21.30 -6.13
N ARG A 239 -1.82 -20.96 -4.84
CA ARG A 239 -3.01 -21.08 -3.98
C ARG A 239 -4.09 -20.05 -4.31
N HIS A 240 -3.71 -18.83 -4.67
CA HIS A 240 -4.68 -17.76 -4.94
C HIS A 240 -4.81 -17.46 -6.43
N GLN A 241 -5.97 -17.76 -7.02
CA GLN A 241 -6.25 -17.53 -8.46
C GLN A 241 -6.10 -16.07 -8.90
N ASN A 242 -6.33 -15.12 -7.99
CA ASN A 242 -6.23 -13.70 -8.24
C ASN A 242 -4.84 -13.11 -7.91
N VAL A 243 -3.86 -13.94 -7.54
CA VAL A 243 -2.49 -13.50 -7.25
C VAL A 243 -1.55 -13.98 -8.34
N VAL A 244 -0.76 -13.06 -8.88
CA VAL A 244 0.25 -13.33 -9.91
C VAL A 244 1.60 -12.82 -9.45
N LEU A 245 2.66 -13.57 -9.80
CA LEU A 245 4.04 -13.17 -9.57
C LEU A 245 4.46 -12.20 -10.66
N VAL A 246 4.84 -10.99 -10.27
CA VAL A 246 5.17 -9.88 -11.19
C VAL A 246 6.60 -9.42 -10.96
N TYR A 247 7.42 -9.40 -12.01
CA TYR A 247 8.74 -8.78 -12.00
C TYR A 247 8.63 -7.26 -11.98
N ARG A 248 9.57 -6.59 -11.32
CA ARG A 248 9.55 -5.15 -11.13
C ARG A 248 10.87 -4.50 -11.56
N ALA A 249 10.77 -3.29 -12.11
CA ALA A 249 11.90 -2.41 -12.38
C ALA A 249 11.68 -1.04 -11.75
N ARG A 250 12.73 -0.40 -11.27
CA ARG A 250 12.72 0.99 -10.82
C ARG A 250 13.68 1.80 -11.66
N VAL A 251 13.17 2.83 -12.32
CA VAL A 251 13.95 3.79 -13.10
C VAL A 251 14.16 5.03 -12.26
N THR A 252 15.43 5.39 -12.06
CA THR A 252 15.84 6.60 -11.35
C THR A 252 16.71 7.48 -12.25
N PRO A 253 17.00 8.74 -11.84
CA PRO A 253 17.97 9.56 -12.56
C PRO A 253 19.31 8.81 -12.76
N ALA A 254 19.78 8.11 -11.71
CA ALA A 254 21.03 7.37 -11.71
C ALA A 254 21.01 6.01 -12.45
N GLY A 255 19.88 5.29 -12.53
CA GLY A 255 19.96 3.90 -13.03
C GLY A 255 18.63 3.17 -13.17
N ILE A 256 18.71 1.88 -13.51
CA ILE A 256 17.57 0.95 -13.52
C ILE A 256 17.90 -0.17 -12.55
N TYR A 257 16.97 -0.50 -11.66
CA TYR A 257 17.14 -1.50 -10.62
C TYR A 257 16.02 -2.55 -10.68
N PHE A 258 16.36 -3.82 -10.52
CA PHE A 258 15.41 -4.93 -10.63
C PHE A 258 14.93 -5.44 -9.27
N TYR A 259 13.64 -5.77 -9.20
CA TYR A 259 12.96 -6.27 -8.00
C TYR A 259 11.99 -7.40 -8.35
N GLY A 260 11.48 -8.08 -7.33
CA GLY A 260 10.56 -9.19 -7.50
C GLY A 260 11.21 -10.51 -7.95
N PRO A 261 10.41 -11.46 -8.47
CA PRO A 261 8.96 -11.31 -8.63
C PRO A 261 8.25 -11.16 -7.28
N GLU A 262 7.17 -10.38 -7.25
CA GLU A 262 6.33 -10.14 -6.07
C GLU A 262 4.88 -10.52 -6.35
N PRO A 263 4.15 -11.07 -5.35
CA PRO A 263 2.74 -11.40 -5.50
C PRO A 263 1.89 -10.12 -5.57
N GLU A 264 1.16 -9.95 -6.66
CA GLU A 264 0.24 -8.84 -6.89
C GLU A 264 -1.14 -9.35 -7.31
N SER A 265 -2.15 -8.49 -7.15
CA SER A 265 -3.48 -8.76 -7.71
C SER A 265 -3.42 -8.87 -9.23
N SER A 266 -4.11 -9.86 -9.78
CA SER A 266 -4.20 -10.08 -11.22
C SER A 266 -5.12 -9.06 -11.89
N ASN A 267 -4.86 -8.79 -13.17
CA ASN A 267 -5.69 -7.96 -14.04
C ASN A 267 -5.99 -8.70 -15.35
N ARG A 268 -6.84 -8.12 -16.20
CA ARG A 268 -7.29 -8.74 -17.46
C ARG A 268 -6.13 -9.20 -18.33
N VAL A 269 -5.13 -8.36 -18.51
CA VAL A 269 -3.99 -8.62 -19.40
C VAL A 269 -3.16 -9.80 -18.88
N LEU A 270 -2.88 -9.80 -17.58
CA LEU A 270 -2.11 -10.88 -16.94
C LEU A 270 -2.89 -12.22 -16.91
N ARG A 271 -4.23 -12.18 -16.85
CA ARG A 271 -5.07 -13.39 -16.98
C ARG A 271 -5.04 -13.98 -18.38
N ILE A 272 -5.21 -13.14 -19.41
CA ILE A 272 -5.18 -13.59 -20.82
C ILE A 272 -3.82 -14.23 -21.14
N HIS A 273 -2.74 -13.69 -20.60
CA HIS A 273 -1.37 -14.19 -20.82
C HIS A 273 -0.80 -14.90 -19.59
N ALA A 274 -1.61 -15.66 -18.86
CA ALA A 274 -1.21 -16.30 -17.59
C ALA A 274 0.00 -17.24 -17.70
N ASN A 275 0.30 -17.76 -18.89
CA ASN A 275 1.45 -18.65 -19.18
C ASN A 275 2.74 -17.90 -19.55
N HIS A 276 2.68 -16.59 -19.78
CA HIS A 276 3.83 -15.76 -20.22
C HIS A 276 4.06 -14.60 -19.25
N ARG A 277 4.09 -14.88 -17.94
CA ARG A 277 4.20 -13.85 -16.89
C ARG A 277 5.54 -13.13 -16.93
N ASP A 278 6.59 -13.84 -17.31
CA ASP A 278 7.92 -13.34 -17.58
C ASP A 278 7.97 -12.30 -18.72
N ALA A 279 6.97 -12.28 -19.60
CA ALA A 279 6.85 -11.27 -20.64
C ALA A 279 6.39 -9.90 -20.11
N PHE A 280 5.96 -9.77 -18.84
CA PHE A 280 5.47 -8.52 -18.28
C PHE A 280 6.35 -8.04 -17.12
N ILE A 281 6.63 -6.73 -17.09
CA ILE A 281 7.37 -6.10 -15.99
C ILE A 281 6.69 -4.81 -15.56
N ARG A 282 6.50 -4.66 -14.25
CA ARG A 282 5.93 -3.44 -13.66
C ARG A 282 7.06 -2.47 -13.35
N THR A 283 7.01 -1.29 -13.95
CA THR A 283 8.09 -0.30 -13.87
C THR A 283 7.66 0.94 -13.10
N THR A 284 8.45 1.35 -12.10
CA THR A 284 8.24 2.57 -11.30
C THR A 284 9.28 3.62 -11.65
N PHE A 285 8.86 4.87 -11.84
CA PHE A 285 9.75 6.01 -12.02
C PHE A 285 9.82 6.81 -10.72
N SER A 286 11.03 7.04 -10.21
CA SER A 286 11.24 7.70 -8.92
C SER A 286 12.64 8.33 -8.83
N ASP A 287 12.95 9.02 -7.74
CA ASP A 287 14.32 9.33 -7.36
C ASP A 287 15.05 8.08 -6.82
N GLU A 288 16.33 8.23 -6.48
CA GLU A 288 17.19 7.15 -5.98
C GLU A 288 16.72 6.60 -4.62
N GLU A 289 16.05 7.43 -3.82
CA GLU A 289 15.48 7.01 -2.55
C GLU A 289 14.21 6.18 -2.77
N GLY A 290 13.55 6.29 -3.92
CA GLY A 290 12.27 5.65 -4.23
C GLY A 290 11.06 6.59 -4.06
N LEU A 291 11.29 7.90 -3.94
CA LEU A 291 10.26 8.93 -3.85
C LEU A 291 9.97 9.53 -5.23
N PRO A 292 8.74 10.03 -5.49
CA PRO A 292 8.49 10.84 -6.67
C PRO A 292 9.45 12.03 -6.73
N LEU A 293 9.91 12.40 -7.93
CA LEU A 293 10.69 13.62 -8.11
C LEU A 293 9.82 14.83 -7.70
N MET A 294 10.28 15.55 -6.70
CA MET A 294 9.52 16.64 -6.11
C MET A 294 9.64 17.90 -6.93
N PHE A 295 8.50 18.52 -7.25
CA PHE A 295 8.49 19.84 -7.85
C PHE A 295 9.15 20.87 -6.92
N ASP A 296 10.26 21.43 -7.36
CA ASP A 296 10.97 22.52 -6.69
C ASP A 296 11.29 23.61 -7.71
N ARG A 297 10.82 24.84 -7.46
CA ARG A 297 11.05 25.97 -8.39
C ARG A 297 12.53 26.33 -8.54
N SER A 298 13.38 25.94 -7.59
CA SER A 298 14.81 26.17 -7.63
C SER A 298 15.57 25.15 -8.48
N ILE A 299 14.92 24.03 -8.83
CA ILE A 299 15.53 22.89 -9.52
C ILE A 299 14.85 22.67 -10.87
N ASP A 300 15.63 22.68 -11.94
CA ASP A 300 15.17 22.22 -13.25
C ASP A 300 15.22 20.68 -13.31
N LEU A 301 14.06 20.06 -13.54
CA LEU A 301 13.91 18.60 -13.66
C LEU A 301 13.72 18.15 -15.12
N SER A 302 13.74 19.08 -16.08
CA SER A 302 13.41 18.81 -17.48
C SER A 302 14.32 17.74 -18.07
N HIS A 303 15.63 17.78 -17.80
CA HIS A 303 16.58 16.75 -18.24
C HIS A 303 16.19 15.35 -17.76
N ILE A 304 15.68 15.21 -16.53
CA ILE A 304 15.27 13.89 -16.03
C ILE A 304 13.96 13.43 -16.67
N TYR A 305 12.94 14.28 -16.73
CA TYR A 305 11.66 13.89 -17.30
C TYR A 305 11.75 13.70 -18.83
N GLN A 306 12.24 14.71 -19.54
CA GLN A 306 12.18 14.81 -21.00
C GLN A 306 13.27 14.02 -21.72
N GLU A 307 14.42 13.77 -21.09
CA GLU A 307 15.50 12.97 -21.70
C GLU A 307 15.56 11.58 -21.08
N ARG A 308 15.81 11.47 -19.77
CA ARG A 308 16.01 10.18 -19.11
C ARG A 308 14.75 9.32 -19.06
N PHE A 309 13.66 9.82 -18.47
CA PHE A 309 12.43 9.04 -18.29
C PHE A 309 11.71 8.85 -19.62
N GLN A 310 11.56 9.90 -20.42
CA GLN A 310 10.98 9.79 -21.76
C GLN A 310 11.81 8.86 -22.66
N GLY A 311 13.14 8.91 -22.58
CA GLY A 311 14.03 8.02 -23.33
C GLY A 311 13.80 6.55 -23.01
N ILE A 312 13.60 6.20 -21.73
CA ILE A 312 13.24 4.84 -21.32
C ILE A 312 11.82 4.46 -21.75
N MET A 313 10.85 5.38 -21.62
CA MET A 313 9.47 5.14 -22.04
C MET A 313 9.33 4.89 -23.55
N ASN A 314 10.18 5.53 -24.35
CA ASN A 314 10.22 5.35 -25.81
C ASN A 314 11.13 4.20 -26.26
N GLY A 315 12.04 3.75 -25.37
CA GLY A 315 12.99 2.69 -25.63
C GLY A 315 12.53 1.33 -25.10
N ALA A 316 13.50 0.56 -24.62
CA ALA A 316 13.24 -0.74 -23.99
C ALA A 316 14.06 -0.89 -22.70
N ILE A 317 13.51 -1.64 -21.75
CA ILE A 317 14.23 -2.12 -20.57
C ILE A 317 14.66 -3.55 -20.89
N ASN A 318 15.96 -3.83 -20.82
CA ASN A 318 16.49 -5.16 -21.09
C ASN A 318 16.76 -5.88 -19.76
N ALA A 319 16.21 -7.08 -19.62
CA ALA A 319 16.54 -8.00 -18.51
C ALA A 319 16.63 -9.43 -19.06
N ALA A 320 17.73 -10.11 -18.80
CA ALA A 320 18.17 -11.34 -19.44
C ALA A 320 18.09 -11.22 -20.97
N ASP A 321 17.26 -12.03 -21.60
CA ASP A 321 16.95 -12.03 -23.03
C ASP A 321 15.66 -11.27 -23.39
N HIS A 322 14.95 -10.73 -22.41
CA HIS A 322 13.72 -9.99 -22.63
C HIS A 322 14.00 -8.51 -22.87
N SER A 323 13.38 -7.97 -23.91
CA SER A 323 13.40 -6.54 -24.23
C SER A 323 11.99 -5.97 -24.07
N TYR A 324 11.76 -5.35 -22.92
CA TYR A 324 10.45 -4.87 -22.52
C TYR A 324 10.19 -3.47 -23.08
N ARG A 325 9.12 -3.31 -23.87
CA ARG A 325 8.64 -2.02 -24.42
C ARG A 325 7.36 -1.58 -23.72
N PHE A 326 7.07 -0.27 -23.75
CA PHE A 326 5.89 0.29 -23.11
C PHE A 326 4.59 -0.39 -23.58
N LEU A 327 3.72 -0.75 -22.61
CA LEU A 327 2.41 -1.37 -22.87
C LEU A 327 1.26 -0.47 -22.44
N GLY A 328 1.25 0.02 -21.20
CA GLY A 328 0.13 0.81 -20.68
C GLY A 328 0.17 1.05 -19.18
N TYR A 329 -0.81 1.78 -18.66
CA TYR A 329 -0.94 2.05 -17.22
C TYR A 329 -2.39 2.32 -16.83
N SER A 330 -2.78 1.96 -15.61
CA SER A 330 -4.07 2.36 -15.03
C SER A 330 -4.04 3.81 -14.50
N HIS A 331 -5.21 4.35 -14.14
CA HIS A 331 -5.32 5.70 -13.57
C HIS A 331 -4.57 5.86 -12.23
N SER A 332 -4.68 4.85 -11.35
CA SER A 332 -3.91 4.80 -10.10
C SER A 332 -2.41 4.64 -10.39
N SER A 333 -2.05 3.81 -11.38
CA SER A 333 -0.67 3.62 -11.80
C SER A 333 -0.02 4.93 -12.27
N LEU A 334 -0.71 5.73 -13.09
CA LEU A 334 -0.24 7.05 -13.52
C LEU A 334 0.09 7.97 -12.33
N ARG A 335 -0.81 8.06 -11.33
CA ARG A 335 -0.63 8.90 -10.12
C ARG A 335 0.48 8.38 -9.20
N SER A 336 0.81 7.10 -9.28
CA SER A 336 1.92 6.45 -8.56
C SER A 336 3.24 6.44 -9.35
N GLN A 337 3.27 7.02 -10.56
CA GLN A 337 4.42 6.94 -11.49
C GLN A 337 4.83 5.49 -11.82
N THR A 338 3.84 4.60 -11.96
CA THR A 338 4.03 3.21 -12.35
C THR A 338 3.38 2.90 -13.69
N VAL A 339 4.01 2.03 -14.49
CA VAL A 339 3.54 1.60 -15.81
C VAL A 339 3.91 0.14 -16.09
N TRP A 340 3.22 -0.47 -17.04
CA TRP A 340 3.53 -1.80 -17.54
C TRP A 340 4.40 -1.73 -18.80
N PHE A 341 5.46 -2.51 -18.82
CA PHE A 341 6.20 -2.84 -20.02
C PHE A 341 6.03 -4.33 -20.34
N MET A 342 6.17 -4.68 -21.62
CA MET A 342 5.98 -6.02 -22.13
C MET A 342 7.09 -6.39 -23.14
N SER A 343 7.64 -7.60 -22.99
CA SER A 343 8.49 -8.26 -23.98
C SER A 343 7.63 -8.98 -25.01
N THR A 344 8.14 -9.15 -26.23
CA THR A 344 7.39 -9.83 -27.30
C THR A 344 7.22 -11.30 -26.94
N ILE A 345 5.99 -11.80 -26.96
CA ILE A 345 5.71 -13.23 -26.76
C ILE A 345 5.77 -13.91 -28.12
N ALA A 346 6.62 -14.94 -28.21
CA ALA A 346 6.69 -15.81 -29.38
C ALA A 346 5.53 -16.82 -29.38
N PRO A 347 5.06 -17.26 -30.56
CA PRO A 347 4.04 -18.30 -30.64
C PRO A 347 4.54 -19.61 -30.02
N ASP A 348 3.63 -20.35 -29.38
CA ASP A 348 3.93 -21.69 -28.89
C ASP A 348 4.45 -22.58 -30.02
N LYS A 349 5.39 -23.47 -29.71
CA LYS A 349 5.99 -24.40 -30.70
C LYS A 349 4.95 -25.27 -31.42
N ASN A 350 3.80 -25.49 -30.79
CA ASN A 350 2.67 -26.27 -31.32
C ASN A 350 1.55 -25.38 -31.87
N SER A 351 1.74 -24.07 -31.96
CA SER A 351 0.74 -23.14 -32.49
C SER A 351 0.47 -23.44 -33.97
N PRO A 352 -0.81 -23.49 -34.39
CA PRO A 352 -1.17 -23.65 -35.80
C PRO A 352 -0.69 -22.46 -36.66
N ASN A 353 -0.30 -21.34 -36.05
CA ASN A 353 0.28 -20.19 -36.72
C ASN A 353 1.68 -19.88 -36.15
N PRO A 354 2.77 -20.25 -36.85
CA PRO A 354 4.14 -19.98 -36.40
C PRO A 354 4.55 -18.51 -36.48
N ASN A 355 3.71 -17.64 -37.04
CA ASN A 355 3.94 -16.19 -37.12
C ASN A 355 3.11 -15.41 -36.08
N ASP A 356 2.54 -16.08 -35.08
CA ASP A 356 1.61 -15.47 -34.13
C ASP A 356 2.30 -14.75 -32.97
N PHE A 357 3.18 -13.79 -33.28
CA PHE A 357 3.87 -12.99 -32.27
C PHE A 357 2.92 -11.98 -31.62
N HIS A 358 3.01 -11.85 -30.29
CA HIS A 358 2.26 -10.87 -29.52
C HIS A 358 3.21 -9.76 -29.03
N PHE A 359 3.19 -8.65 -29.76
CA PHE A 359 3.84 -7.40 -29.39
C PHE A 359 2.83 -6.45 -28.69
N PRO A 360 3.30 -5.46 -27.90
CA PRO A 360 2.44 -4.52 -27.18
C PRO A 360 1.26 -3.97 -28.00
N GLU A 361 1.50 -3.51 -29.22
CA GLU A 361 0.47 -2.90 -30.07
C GLU A 361 -0.63 -3.91 -30.48
N ARG A 362 -0.28 -5.19 -30.63
CA ARG A 362 -1.23 -6.26 -30.89
C ARG A 362 -2.06 -6.58 -29.64
N VAL A 363 -1.41 -6.72 -28.48
CA VAL A 363 -2.12 -6.98 -27.22
C VAL A 363 -3.13 -5.87 -26.94
N LEU A 364 -2.76 -4.60 -27.15
CA LEU A 364 -3.69 -3.49 -27.02
C LEU A 364 -4.88 -3.57 -27.97
N ARG A 365 -4.67 -3.96 -29.24
CA ARG A 365 -5.75 -4.15 -30.21
C ARG A 365 -6.70 -5.28 -29.80
N ASP A 366 -6.18 -6.33 -29.19
CA ASP A 366 -6.98 -7.48 -28.76
C ASP A 366 -7.86 -7.13 -27.53
N LEU A 367 -7.50 -6.08 -26.77
CA LEU A 367 -8.26 -5.59 -25.62
C LEU A 367 -9.46 -4.70 -25.99
N GLY A 368 -9.46 -4.05 -27.16
CA GLY A 368 -10.53 -3.18 -27.62
C GLY A 368 -10.15 -2.25 -28.77
N ASP A 369 -11.13 -1.52 -29.31
CA ASP A 369 -10.89 -0.50 -30.34
C ASP A 369 -10.61 0.86 -29.69
N PHE A 370 -9.36 1.31 -29.81
CA PHE A 370 -8.89 2.61 -29.36
C PHE A 370 -8.59 3.58 -30.52
N THR A 371 -8.87 3.19 -31.76
CA THR A 371 -8.45 3.94 -32.95
C THR A 371 -9.28 5.21 -33.19
N SER A 372 -10.44 5.32 -32.55
CA SER A 372 -11.33 6.49 -32.60
C SER A 372 -10.83 7.65 -31.73
N PHE A 373 -9.99 7.39 -30.72
CA PHE A 373 -9.50 8.45 -29.83
C PHE A 373 -8.50 9.37 -30.54
N ARG A 374 -8.64 10.67 -30.25
CA ARG A 374 -7.74 11.74 -30.72
C ARG A 374 -7.07 12.50 -29.57
N SER A 375 -7.34 12.10 -28.33
CA SER A 375 -6.70 12.68 -27.15
C SER A 375 -5.84 11.61 -26.47
N PRO A 376 -4.52 11.84 -26.28
CA PRO A 376 -3.64 10.89 -25.61
C PRO A 376 -4.11 10.57 -24.20
N ALA A 377 -4.54 11.58 -23.43
CA ALA A 377 -5.05 11.41 -22.08
C ALA A 377 -6.29 10.51 -22.02
N LYS A 378 -7.29 10.76 -22.88
CA LYS A 378 -8.48 9.90 -22.96
C LYS A 378 -8.11 8.49 -23.43
N CYS A 379 -7.32 8.35 -24.49
CA CYS A 379 -6.92 7.05 -25.02
C CYS A 379 -6.21 6.21 -23.95
N ALA A 380 -5.21 6.78 -23.28
CA ALA A 380 -4.49 6.15 -22.19
C ALA A 380 -5.40 5.77 -21.02
N ALA A 381 -6.32 6.65 -20.63
CA ALA A 381 -7.30 6.36 -19.58
C ALA A 381 -8.22 5.18 -19.95
N ARG A 382 -8.55 4.99 -21.24
CA ARG A 382 -9.39 3.88 -21.71
C ARG A 382 -8.66 2.56 -21.76
N ILE A 383 -7.44 2.56 -22.29
CA ILE A 383 -6.51 1.42 -22.22
C ILE A 383 -6.29 1.05 -20.74
N GLY A 384 -6.03 2.02 -19.88
CA GLY A 384 -5.76 1.81 -18.46
C GLY A 384 -6.86 1.09 -17.68
N GLN A 385 -8.11 1.11 -18.15
CA GLN A 385 -9.20 0.38 -17.51
C GLN A 385 -8.99 -1.14 -17.54
N THR A 386 -8.29 -1.67 -18.55
CA THR A 386 -8.01 -3.12 -18.68
C THR A 386 -6.86 -3.58 -17.77
N PHE A 387 -6.13 -2.64 -17.16
CA PHE A 387 -5.08 -2.88 -16.18
C PHE A 387 -5.55 -2.69 -14.74
N SER A 388 -6.87 -2.57 -14.51
CA SER A 388 -7.42 -2.46 -13.16
C SER A 388 -7.29 -3.80 -12.44
N ASP A 389 -6.92 -3.75 -11.16
CA ASP A 389 -6.92 -4.93 -10.30
C ASP A 389 -8.37 -5.42 -10.09
N THR A 390 -8.55 -6.74 -10.13
CA THR A 390 -9.89 -7.36 -10.04
C THR A 390 -9.84 -8.54 -9.08
N VAL A 391 -10.85 -8.65 -8.23
CA VAL A 391 -10.92 -9.69 -7.19
C VAL A 391 -11.43 -11.02 -7.74
N GLY A 392 -12.17 -10.99 -8.85
CA GLY A 392 -12.69 -12.16 -9.55
C GLY A 392 -13.40 -11.75 -10.83
N SER A 393 -13.75 -12.74 -11.65
CA SER A 393 -14.59 -12.56 -12.84
C SER A 393 -15.61 -13.69 -13.00
N VAL A 394 -16.71 -13.36 -13.67
CA VAL A 394 -17.78 -14.31 -14.02
C VAL A 394 -18.07 -14.20 -15.51
N PHE A 395 -18.11 -15.34 -16.21
CA PHE A 395 -18.48 -15.36 -17.62
C PHE A 395 -19.97 -15.05 -17.81
N LEU A 396 -20.28 -14.15 -18.75
CA LEU A 396 -21.65 -13.81 -19.12
C LEU A 396 -21.96 -14.25 -20.55
N GLN A 397 -23.14 -14.83 -20.74
CA GLN A 397 -23.65 -15.07 -22.08
C GLN A 397 -24.10 -13.75 -22.71
N PRO A 398 -23.98 -13.55 -24.04
CA PRO A 398 -24.45 -12.33 -24.69
C PRO A 398 -25.93 -12.01 -24.44
N SER A 399 -26.77 -13.03 -24.25
CA SER A 399 -28.19 -12.89 -23.90
C SER A 399 -28.44 -12.33 -22.50
N ALA A 400 -27.45 -12.41 -21.60
CA ALA A 400 -27.51 -11.88 -20.24
C ALA A 400 -27.30 -10.35 -20.19
N ILE A 401 -27.17 -9.67 -21.33
CA ILE A 401 -26.80 -8.25 -21.38
C ILE A 401 -27.95 -7.45 -21.99
N ALA A 402 -28.65 -6.69 -21.14
CA ALA A 402 -29.66 -5.73 -21.57
C ALA A 402 -29.04 -4.33 -21.71
N LYS A 403 -29.28 -3.66 -22.84
CA LYS A 403 -28.92 -2.25 -23.02
C LYS A 403 -30.12 -1.38 -22.68
N ILE A 404 -29.98 -0.50 -21.70
CA ILE A 404 -31.03 0.43 -21.25
C ILE A 404 -30.57 1.89 -21.46
N LYS A 405 -31.51 2.83 -21.59
CA LYS A 405 -31.18 4.25 -21.86
C LYS A 405 -30.68 4.96 -20.60
N ASP A 406 -29.84 5.97 -20.73
CA ASP A 406 -29.55 6.87 -19.59
C ASP A 406 -30.79 7.67 -19.16
N ILE A 407 -30.81 8.07 -17.90
CA ILE A 407 -31.84 8.94 -17.33
C ILE A 407 -31.33 10.36 -17.37
N GLU A 408 -31.87 11.13 -18.33
CA GLU A 408 -31.43 12.49 -18.61
C GLU A 408 -32.53 13.50 -18.25
N ARG A 409 -32.14 14.57 -17.55
CA ARG A 409 -33.00 15.74 -17.30
C ARG A 409 -32.14 17.00 -17.36
N ASN A 410 -32.66 18.06 -17.98
CA ASN A 410 -31.97 19.35 -18.11
C ASN A 410 -30.51 19.20 -18.58
N GLU A 411 -30.31 18.39 -19.63
CA GLU A 411 -28.97 18.12 -20.23
C GLU A 411 -27.96 17.46 -19.29
N ARG A 412 -28.42 16.91 -18.16
CA ARG A 412 -27.60 16.17 -17.19
C ARG A 412 -28.05 14.72 -17.08
N VAL A 413 -27.07 13.84 -16.90
CA VAL A 413 -27.26 12.39 -16.79
C VAL A 413 -27.30 12.01 -15.32
N PHE A 414 -28.47 11.63 -14.82
CA PHE A 414 -28.68 11.21 -13.42
C PHE A 414 -28.18 9.78 -13.16
N SER A 415 -28.06 8.99 -14.22
CA SER A 415 -27.59 7.59 -14.18
C SER A 415 -26.12 7.42 -14.56
N ASP A 416 -25.29 8.47 -14.50
CA ASP A 416 -23.93 8.46 -15.05
C ASP A 416 -23.06 7.41 -14.34
N GLY A 417 -22.80 6.30 -15.04
CA GLY A 417 -21.94 5.23 -14.54
C GLY A 417 -22.63 4.14 -13.71
N CYS A 418 -23.96 4.10 -13.63
CA CYS A 418 -24.68 3.05 -12.89
C CYS A 418 -25.66 2.23 -13.75
N GLY A 419 -25.87 0.98 -13.35
CA GLY A 419 -26.81 0.03 -13.95
C GLY A 419 -27.27 -1.00 -12.92
N THR A 420 -27.90 -2.08 -13.38
CA THR A 420 -28.51 -3.09 -12.49
C THR A 420 -28.08 -4.52 -12.81
N ILE A 421 -28.19 -5.40 -11.81
CA ILE A 421 -27.95 -6.83 -11.91
C ILE A 421 -29.11 -7.60 -11.29
N SER A 422 -29.50 -8.71 -11.91
CA SER A 422 -30.50 -9.62 -11.32
C SER A 422 -29.97 -10.30 -10.05
N LEU A 423 -30.87 -10.62 -9.12
CA LEU A 423 -30.50 -11.33 -7.90
C LEU A 423 -29.94 -12.74 -8.19
N GLN A 424 -30.44 -13.40 -9.24
CA GLN A 424 -29.98 -14.75 -9.63
C GLN A 424 -28.52 -14.71 -10.11
N LEU A 425 -28.18 -13.78 -11.01
CA LEU A 425 -26.81 -13.63 -11.49
C LEU A 425 -25.88 -13.17 -10.36
N LEU A 426 -26.34 -12.28 -9.49
CA LEU A 426 -25.57 -11.83 -8.34
C LEU A 426 -25.24 -12.99 -7.38
N ARG A 427 -26.16 -13.95 -7.16
CA ARG A 427 -25.87 -15.17 -6.40
C ARG A 427 -24.79 -16.02 -7.05
N LYS A 428 -24.76 -16.12 -8.39
CA LYS A 428 -23.66 -16.79 -9.11
C LYS A 428 -22.34 -16.06 -8.92
N VAL A 429 -22.36 -14.73 -8.93
CA VAL A 429 -21.19 -13.91 -8.59
C VAL A 429 -20.72 -14.19 -7.16
N TRP A 430 -21.60 -14.27 -6.17
CA TRP A 430 -21.20 -14.62 -4.79
C TRP A 430 -20.56 -16.00 -4.69
N LYS A 431 -21.11 -17.00 -5.40
CA LYS A 431 -20.55 -18.36 -5.46
C LYS A 431 -19.18 -18.43 -6.13
N SER A 432 -18.90 -17.54 -7.09
CA SER A 432 -17.59 -17.49 -7.74
C SER A 432 -16.44 -17.08 -6.80
N TYR A 433 -16.76 -16.46 -5.65
CA TYR A 433 -15.77 -16.16 -4.62
C TYR A 433 -15.51 -17.37 -3.73
N ARG A 434 -14.27 -17.88 -3.76
CA ARG A 434 -13.81 -19.06 -3.00
C ARG A 434 -13.69 -18.89 -1.48
N VAL A 435 -14.01 -17.72 -0.94
CA VAL A 435 -13.95 -17.43 0.50
C VAL A 435 -15.36 -17.17 1.02
N PRO A 436 -15.88 -17.98 1.96
CA PRO A 436 -17.15 -17.71 2.63
C PRO A 436 -17.10 -16.34 3.30
N ARG A 437 -17.96 -15.42 2.87
CA ARG A 437 -18.07 -14.09 3.48
C ARG A 437 -19.26 -14.06 4.43
N ALA A 438 -19.10 -13.36 5.55
CA ALA A 438 -20.19 -13.12 6.50
C ALA A 438 -21.33 -12.29 5.89
N ILE A 439 -21.01 -11.42 4.92
CA ILE A 439 -21.97 -10.54 4.24
C ILE A 439 -21.77 -10.61 2.72
N ASN A 440 -22.88 -10.77 2.02
CA ASN A 440 -22.95 -10.74 0.56
C ASN A 440 -23.27 -9.31 0.07
N PRO A 441 -22.50 -8.72 -0.86
CA PRO A 441 -22.76 -7.35 -1.31
C PRO A 441 -23.88 -7.29 -2.34
N VAL A 442 -24.70 -6.24 -2.29
CA VAL A 442 -25.81 -5.98 -3.24
C VAL A 442 -25.50 -4.91 -4.29
N ALA A 443 -24.32 -4.31 -4.23
CA ALA A 443 -23.81 -3.42 -5.25
C ALA A 443 -22.34 -3.73 -5.55
N LEU A 444 -21.99 -3.78 -6.84
CA LEU A 444 -20.69 -4.17 -7.35
C LEU A 444 -20.11 -3.05 -8.22
N GLN A 445 -18.84 -2.71 -8.02
CA GLN A 445 -18.08 -1.94 -8.98
C GLN A 445 -17.48 -2.89 -10.01
N ILE A 446 -17.84 -2.70 -11.29
CA ILE A 446 -17.54 -3.69 -12.33
C ILE A 446 -16.82 -3.09 -13.53
N ARG A 447 -16.08 -3.97 -14.22
CA ARG A 447 -15.49 -3.77 -15.55
C ARG A 447 -16.03 -4.91 -16.42
N PHE A 448 -16.62 -4.57 -17.55
CA PHE A 448 -17.15 -5.56 -18.48
C PHE A 448 -16.93 -5.06 -19.89
N GLN A 449 -16.17 -5.79 -20.72
CA GLN A 449 -15.76 -5.28 -22.04
C GLN A 449 -15.09 -3.90 -21.91
N GLY A 450 -15.64 -2.87 -22.58
CA GLY A 450 -15.26 -1.46 -22.41
C GLY A 450 -16.21 -0.66 -21.52
N ALA A 451 -17.15 -1.31 -20.83
CA ALA A 451 -18.03 -0.71 -19.84
C ALA A 451 -17.37 -0.62 -18.45
N LYS A 452 -17.59 0.51 -17.77
CA LYS A 452 -17.15 0.79 -16.39
C LYS A 452 -18.30 1.41 -15.62
N GLY A 453 -18.57 0.91 -14.41
CA GLY A 453 -19.54 1.52 -13.51
C GLY A 453 -19.89 0.70 -12.28
N MET A 454 -21.01 1.06 -11.67
CA MET A 454 -21.66 0.33 -10.58
C MET A 454 -22.86 -0.49 -11.09
N LEU A 455 -23.05 -1.71 -10.56
CA LEU A 455 -24.27 -2.50 -10.73
C LEU A 455 -24.90 -2.75 -9.36
N SER A 456 -26.13 -2.32 -9.15
CA SER A 456 -26.94 -2.65 -7.96
C SER A 456 -27.95 -3.73 -8.27
N VAL A 457 -28.30 -4.55 -7.27
CA VAL A 457 -29.35 -5.54 -7.45
C VAL A 457 -30.69 -4.88 -7.78
N ASP A 458 -31.42 -5.44 -8.74
CA ASP A 458 -32.81 -5.10 -9.01
C ASP A 458 -33.65 -6.37 -8.92
N THR A 459 -34.47 -6.46 -7.87
CA THR A 459 -35.31 -7.62 -7.57
C THR A 459 -36.47 -7.79 -8.56
N ARG A 460 -36.71 -6.80 -9.43
CA ARG A 460 -37.71 -6.88 -10.51
C ARG A 460 -37.21 -7.67 -11.71
N LEU A 461 -35.90 -7.92 -11.81
CA LEU A 461 -35.29 -8.70 -12.90
C LEU A 461 -35.40 -10.20 -12.61
N ALA A 462 -36.04 -10.94 -13.52
CA ALA A 462 -36.34 -12.36 -13.34
C ALA A 462 -35.25 -13.32 -13.86
N ASP A 463 -34.49 -12.94 -14.90
CA ASP A 463 -33.47 -13.81 -15.51
C ASP A 463 -32.05 -13.41 -15.10
N ASP A 464 -31.09 -14.29 -15.38
CA ASP A 464 -29.66 -14.00 -15.27
C ASP A 464 -29.24 -12.90 -16.25
N MET A 465 -29.41 -11.65 -15.84
CA MET A 465 -29.04 -10.50 -16.65
C MET A 465 -28.41 -9.35 -15.87
N ILE A 466 -27.67 -8.52 -16.61
CA ILE A 466 -27.23 -7.18 -16.24
C ILE A 466 -27.84 -6.16 -17.19
N CYS A 467 -28.13 -4.96 -16.69
CA CYS A 467 -28.55 -3.83 -17.50
C CYS A 467 -27.44 -2.76 -17.52
N ILE A 468 -26.94 -2.44 -18.71
CA ILE A 468 -25.86 -1.46 -18.92
C ILE A 468 -26.37 -0.25 -19.71
N ARG A 469 -25.95 0.96 -19.31
CA ARG A 469 -26.30 2.25 -19.94
C ARG A 469 -25.22 2.80 -20.87
N PRO A 470 -25.55 3.69 -21.82
CA PRO A 470 -24.58 4.38 -22.68
C PRO A 470 -23.45 5.07 -21.91
N SER A 471 -23.76 5.76 -20.81
CA SER A 471 -22.80 6.44 -19.94
C SER A 471 -21.72 5.49 -19.39
N MET A 472 -22.01 4.20 -19.24
CA MET A 472 -21.06 3.20 -18.78
C MET A 472 -20.08 2.76 -19.88
N TRP A 473 -20.48 2.79 -21.16
CA TRP A 473 -19.65 2.36 -22.29
C TRP A 473 -18.57 3.39 -22.60
N LYS A 474 -17.32 3.03 -22.32
CA LYS A 474 -16.19 3.95 -22.48
C LYS A 474 -15.39 3.70 -23.77
N PHE A 475 -15.44 2.48 -24.32
CA PHE A 475 -14.88 2.07 -25.61
C PHE A 475 -15.54 0.76 -26.09
N GLU A 476 -15.36 0.39 -27.37
CA GLU A 476 -15.87 -0.87 -27.91
C GLU A 476 -14.88 -2.03 -27.65
N ALA A 477 -15.37 -3.14 -27.09
CA ALA A 477 -14.61 -4.39 -26.95
C ALA A 477 -15.57 -5.59 -27.05
N ARG A 478 -15.55 -6.34 -28.15
CA ARG A 478 -16.58 -7.36 -28.44
C ARG A 478 -16.24 -8.76 -27.91
N ASN A 479 -14.97 -9.03 -27.61
CA ASN A 479 -14.47 -10.38 -27.37
C ASN A 479 -14.33 -10.75 -25.88
N ALA A 480 -14.58 -9.80 -24.95
CA ALA A 480 -14.38 -10.02 -23.52
C ALA A 480 -15.72 -10.23 -22.79
N GLN A 481 -16.14 -11.48 -22.57
CA GLN A 481 -17.42 -11.80 -21.91
C GLN A 481 -17.30 -11.98 -20.39
N GLU A 482 -16.16 -11.64 -19.80
CA GLU A 482 -15.96 -11.70 -18.36
C GLU A 482 -16.45 -10.42 -17.67
N LEU A 483 -17.38 -10.56 -16.73
CA LEU A 483 -17.76 -9.53 -15.77
C LEU A 483 -16.73 -9.52 -14.64
N GLU A 484 -15.88 -8.51 -14.63
CA GLU A 484 -14.79 -8.37 -13.66
C GLU A 484 -15.23 -7.50 -12.50
N ILE A 485 -14.96 -7.94 -11.28
CA ILE A 485 -15.33 -7.21 -10.07
C ILE A 485 -14.12 -6.47 -9.49
N CYS A 486 -14.19 -5.14 -9.50
CA CYS A 486 -13.15 -4.25 -8.97
C CYS A 486 -13.39 -3.88 -7.50
N GLY A 487 -14.65 -3.87 -7.06
CA GLY A 487 -15.04 -3.51 -5.70
C GLY A 487 -16.48 -3.92 -5.42
N ALA A 488 -16.87 -3.92 -4.14
CA ALA A 488 -18.27 -4.17 -3.78
C ALA A 488 -18.63 -3.54 -2.42
N ALA A 489 -19.93 -3.29 -2.22
CA ALA A 489 -20.51 -2.72 -1.01
C ALA A 489 -20.63 -3.75 0.13
N TYR A 490 -19.51 -4.35 0.56
CA TYR A 490 -19.51 -5.39 1.60
C TYR A 490 -19.95 -4.89 2.98
N LYS A 491 -19.55 -3.67 3.34
CA LYS A 491 -19.81 -3.06 4.65
C LYS A 491 -19.71 -1.54 4.55
N PRO A 492 -20.41 -0.78 5.41
CA PRO A 492 -20.22 0.67 5.49
C PRO A 492 -18.76 1.00 5.83
N LEU A 493 -18.20 2.01 5.16
CA LEU A 493 -16.86 2.49 5.47
C LEU A 493 -16.93 3.51 6.62
N PRO A 494 -16.00 3.46 7.59
CA PRO A 494 -15.96 4.46 8.65
C PRO A 494 -15.74 5.86 8.09
N ALA A 495 -16.46 6.84 8.63
CA ALA A 495 -16.32 8.25 8.28
C ALA A 495 -15.38 8.98 9.25
N TYR A 496 -14.65 9.95 8.72
CA TYR A 496 -13.73 10.79 9.49
C TYR A 496 -13.88 12.23 9.03
N LEU A 497 -13.76 13.17 9.98
CA LEU A 497 -13.35 14.52 9.62
C LEU A 497 -11.92 14.45 9.08
N ASN A 498 -11.63 15.35 8.15
CA ASN A 498 -10.28 15.63 7.69
C ASN A 498 -10.11 17.15 7.69
N ARG A 499 -8.87 17.62 7.52
CA ARG A 499 -8.57 19.07 7.54
C ARG A 499 -9.47 19.89 6.60
N GLN A 500 -9.72 19.39 5.39
CA GLN A 500 -10.55 20.10 4.41
C GLN A 500 -12.00 20.17 4.85
N PHE A 501 -12.58 19.06 5.28
CA PHE A 501 -13.96 19.00 5.77
C PHE A 501 -14.16 19.83 7.03
N THR A 502 -13.26 19.72 8.01
CA THR A 502 -13.28 20.54 9.21
C THR A 502 -13.25 22.03 8.86
N LYS A 503 -12.37 22.42 7.92
CA LYS A 503 -12.27 23.81 7.51
C LYS A 503 -13.50 24.33 6.78
N ILE A 504 -14.07 23.53 5.87
CA ILE A 504 -15.32 23.90 5.19
C ILE A 504 -16.46 24.04 6.21
N LEU A 505 -16.64 23.05 7.10
CA LEU A 505 -17.72 23.08 8.11
C LEU A 505 -17.57 24.26 9.09
N GLU A 506 -16.33 24.60 9.51
CA GLU A 506 -16.04 25.83 10.28
C GLU A 506 -16.54 27.08 9.53
N ASP A 507 -16.21 27.21 8.24
CA ASP A 507 -16.57 28.39 7.43
C ASP A 507 -18.07 28.44 7.07
N LEU A 508 -18.74 27.29 7.03
CA LEU A 508 -20.19 27.19 6.92
C LEU A 508 -20.90 27.54 8.25
N GLY A 509 -20.17 27.70 9.34
CA GLY A 509 -20.65 28.20 10.62
C GLY A 509 -20.92 27.14 11.69
N VAL A 510 -20.42 25.91 11.52
CA VAL A 510 -20.47 24.89 12.58
C VAL A 510 -19.67 25.39 13.79
N PRO A 511 -20.23 25.37 15.02
CA PRO A 511 -19.53 25.87 16.20
C PRO A 511 -18.26 25.08 16.51
N GLU A 512 -17.21 25.80 16.91
CA GLU A 512 -15.91 25.22 17.32
C GLU A 512 -16.06 24.10 18.35
N GLU A 513 -16.91 24.30 19.37
CA GLU A 513 -17.09 23.36 20.47
C GLU A 513 -17.58 21.98 20.00
N VAL A 514 -18.26 21.91 18.85
CA VAL A 514 -18.67 20.62 18.27
C VAL A 514 -17.44 19.81 17.86
N PHE A 515 -16.48 20.43 17.16
CA PHE A 515 -15.24 19.77 16.76
C PHE A 515 -14.40 19.37 17.97
N MET A 516 -14.29 20.27 18.95
CA MET A 516 -13.56 19.99 20.19
C MET A 516 -14.19 18.82 20.95
N THR A 517 -15.52 18.78 21.05
CA THR A 517 -16.23 17.66 21.69
C THR A 517 -16.00 16.34 20.96
N LEU A 518 -16.03 16.33 19.62
CA LEU A 518 -15.74 15.13 18.84
C LEU A 518 -14.31 14.62 19.08
N GLN A 519 -13.32 15.52 19.10
CA GLN A 519 -11.94 15.14 19.41
C GLN A 519 -11.78 14.64 20.85
N ARG A 520 -12.37 15.33 21.84
CA ARG A 520 -12.33 14.90 23.25
C ARG A 520 -12.95 13.51 23.44
N ARG A 521 -14.07 13.21 22.77
CA ARG A 521 -14.67 11.86 22.77
C ARG A 521 -13.75 10.82 22.16
N ALA A 522 -13.09 11.15 21.04
CA ALA A 522 -12.12 10.26 20.42
C ALA A 522 -10.91 10.00 21.33
N LEU A 523 -10.39 11.02 22.01
CA LEU A 523 -9.29 10.89 22.99
C LEU A 523 -9.71 10.05 24.20
N ASP A 524 -10.87 10.31 24.80
CA ASP A 524 -11.42 9.52 25.91
C ASP A 524 -11.62 8.05 25.51
N PHE A 525 -12.08 7.80 24.29
CA PHE A 525 -12.16 6.43 23.76
C PHE A 525 -10.78 5.77 23.67
N LEU A 526 -9.74 6.46 23.17
CA LEU A 526 -8.39 5.91 23.12
C LEU A 526 -7.81 5.63 24.53
N GLU A 527 -8.05 6.53 25.49
CA GLU A 527 -7.61 6.32 26.89
C GLU A 527 -8.27 5.08 27.50
N LYS A 528 -9.59 4.90 27.32
CA LYS A 528 -10.34 3.70 27.76
C LYS A 528 -9.96 2.42 27.00
N THR A 529 -9.47 2.57 25.78
CA THR A 529 -9.03 1.45 24.94
C THR A 529 -7.76 0.83 25.49
N ALA A 530 -6.84 1.64 26.00
CA ALA A 530 -5.57 1.17 26.54
C ALA A 530 -5.70 0.33 27.84
N THR A 531 -6.79 0.52 28.59
CA THR A 531 -6.97 -0.11 29.90
C THR A 531 -7.76 -1.41 29.87
N GLY A 532 -8.62 -1.64 28.86
CA GLY A 532 -9.54 -2.78 28.83
C GLY A 532 -9.47 -3.61 27.55
N ALA A 533 -9.42 -4.94 27.67
CA ALA A 533 -9.29 -5.84 26.51
C ALA A 533 -10.51 -5.77 25.58
N ILE A 534 -11.72 -5.58 26.11
CA ILE A 534 -12.94 -5.42 25.30
C ILE A 534 -12.90 -4.15 24.45
N ASN A 535 -12.46 -3.02 25.03
CA ASN A 535 -12.33 -1.76 24.30
C ASN A 535 -11.23 -1.86 23.25
N MET A 536 -10.08 -2.46 23.60
CA MET A 536 -9.00 -2.75 22.66
C MET A 536 -9.48 -3.63 21.49
N ALA A 537 -10.24 -4.69 21.78
CA ALA A 537 -10.80 -5.55 20.74
C ALA A 537 -11.76 -4.79 19.79
N SER A 538 -12.59 -3.91 20.34
CA SER A 538 -13.48 -3.03 19.56
C SER A 538 -12.68 -2.05 18.68
N PHE A 539 -11.62 -1.45 19.23
CA PHE A 539 -10.71 -0.55 18.51
C PHE A 539 -9.98 -1.26 17.37
N LEU A 540 -9.36 -2.41 17.63
CA LEU A 540 -8.65 -3.21 16.62
C LEU A 540 -9.60 -3.62 15.49
N ARG A 541 -10.82 -4.05 15.81
CA ARG A 541 -11.87 -4.39 14.82
C ARG A 541 -12.28 -3.18 13.97
N ARG A 542 -12.45 -2.00 14.59
CA ARG A 542 -12.80 -0.75 13.91
C ARG A 542 -11.70 -0.31 12.93
N ARG A 543 -10.43 -0.41 13.36
CA ARG A 543 -9.25 -0.07 12.54
C ARG A 543 -8.81 -1.19 11.60
N ARG A 544 -9.42 -2.38 11.72
CA ARG A 544 -9.10 -3.61 10.98
C ARG A 544 -7.66 -4.08 11.16
N LEU A 545 -7.08 -3.83 12.33
CA LEU A 545 -5.68 -4.20 12.60
C LEU A 545 -5.62 -5.64 13.09
N CYS A 546 -4.66 -6.40 12.55
CA CYS A 546 -4.42 -7.80 12.91
C CYS A 546 -5.68 -8.67 12.73
N GLU A 547 -6.38 -8.51 11.59
CA GLU A 547 -7.62 -9.23 11.29
C GLU A 547 -7.36 -10.74 11.14
N SER A 548 -6.27 -11.13 10.49
CA SER A 548 -5.83 -12.52 10.30
C SER A 548 -5.64 -13.28 11.62
N VAL A 549 -5.02 -12.62 12.62
CA VAL A 549 -4.79 -13.17 13.97
C VAL A 549 -6.08 -13.18 14.78
N ASN A 550 -7.05 -12.34 14.43
CA ASN A 550 -8.19 -11.99 15.26
C ASN A 550 -7.75 -11.55 16.67
N LEU A 551 -6.79 -10.61 16.71
CA LEU A 551 -6.18 -10.13 17.95
C LEU A 551 -7.23 -9.66 18.96
N GLY A 552 -8.31 -9.01 18.49
CA GLY A 552 -9.39 -8.60 19.38
C GLY A 552 -10.01 -9.76 20.18
N SER A 553 -10.37 -10.87 19.51
CA SER A 553 -10.89 -12.05 20.21
C SER A 553 -9.83 -12.71 21.10
N TYR A 554 -8.56 -12.69 20.70
CA TYR A 554 -7.48 -13.20 21.53
C TYR A 554 -7.37 -12.43 22.85
N LEU A 555 -7.38 -11.09 22.81
CA LEU A 555 -7.32 -10.25 24.00
C LEU A 555 -8.53 -10.48 24.92
N THR A 556 -9.74 -10.64 24.37
CA THR A 556 -10.92 -10.96 25.18
C THR A 556 -10.84 -12.34 25.81
N ASN A 557 -10.31 -13.33 25.10
CA ASN A 557 -10.13 -14.69 25.65
C ASN A 557 -9.11 -14.70 26.80
N LEU A 558 -8.02 -13.93 26.69
CA LEU A 558 -7.07 -13.76 27.79
C LEU A 558 -7.77 -13.22 29.05
N GLN A 559 -8.59 -12.19 28.89
CA GLN A 559 -9.34 -11.60 30.00
C GLN A 559 -10.31 -12.60 30.64
N GLU A 560 -11.00 -13.42 29.83
CA GLU A 560 -11.89 -14.49 30.35
C GLU A 560 -11.15 -15.55 31.17
N ILE A 561 -9.88 -15.83 30.85
CA ILE A 561 -9.00 -16.75 31.59
C ILE A 561 -8.44 -16.07 32.87
N GLY A 562 -8.69 -14.77 33.07
CA GLY A 562 -8.14 -13.98 34.16
C GLY A 562 -6.71 -13.49 33.90
N LEU A 563 -6.31 -13.39 32.63
CA LEU A 563 -5.01 -12.89 32.21
C LEU A 563 -5.14 -11.53 31.52
N SER A 564 -4.22 -10.64 31.86
CA SER A 564 -4.10 -9.31 31.27
C SER A 564 -3.06 -9.34 30.15
N PHE A 565 -3.38 -8.73 28.99
CA PHE A 565 -2.42 -8.59 27.89
C PHE A 565 -1.29 -7.60 28.22
N GLN A 566 -1.46 -6.78 29.25
CA GLN A 566 -0.45 -5.85 29.74
C GLN A 566 0.71 -6.57 30.47
N ASN A 567 0.55 -7.86 30.80
CA ASN A 567 1.63 -8.70 31.32
C ASN A 567 2.59 -9.19 30.22
N ASP A 568 2.25 -8.98 28.94
CA ASP A 568 3.08 -9.32 27.81
C ASP A 568 3.64 -8.06 27.14
N SER A 569 4.97 -7.99 27.05
CA SER A 569 5.69 -6.81 26.54
C SER A 569 5.44 -6.57 25.05
N PHE A 570 5.25 -7.63 24.27
CA PHE A 570 5.02 -7.57 22.83
C PHE A 570 3.59 -7.09 22.51
N LEU A 571 2.57 -7.66 23.16
CA LEU A 571 1.17 -7.23 23.03
C LEU A 571 0.96 -5.81 23.51
N THR A 572 1.62 -5.42 24.61
CA THR A 572 1.61 -4.03 25.09
C THR A 572 2.22 -3.09 24.05
N THR A 573 3.38 -3.42 23.49
CA THR A 573 4.01 -2.61 22.43
C THR A 573 3.10 -2.48 21.20
N CYS A 574 2.50 -3.59 20.76
CA CYS A 574 1.63 -3.60 19.57
C CYS A 574 0.38 -2.75 19.78
N THR A 575 -0.25 -2.85 20.95
CA THR A 575 -1.45 -2.09 21.29
C THR A 575 -1.15 -0.60 21.48
N GLU A 576 -0.06 -0.25 22.16
CA GLU A 576 0.40 1.14 22.29
C GLU A 576 0.72 1.77 20.93
N LEU A 577 1.42 1.04 20.05
CA LEU A 577 1.74 1.50 18.69
C LEU A 577 0.48 1.77 17.87
N ALA A 578 -0.52 0.89 17.96
CA ALA A 578 -1.79 1.07 17.28
C ALA A 578 -2.54 2.32 17.78
N LEU A 579 -2.54 2.58 19.10
CA LEU A 579 -3.15 3.79 19.69
C LEU A 579 -2.41 5.07 19.30
N LEU A 580 -1.07 5.05 19.30
CA LEU A 580 -0.24 6.19 18.91
C LEU A 580 -0.47 6.60 17.46
N THR A 581 -0.67 5.63 16.57
CA THR A 581 -0.98 5.89 15.16
C THR A 581 -2.28 6.68 15.00
N ASP A 582 -3.31 6.35 15.78
CA ASP A 582 -4.59 7.06 15.78
C ASP A 582 -4.46 8.47 16.36
N LEU A 583 -3.67 8.63 17.43
CA LEU A 583 -3.36 9.93 18.02
C LEU A 583 -2.66 10.86 17.02
N ASN A 584 -1.65 10.34 16.32
CA ASN A 584 -0.89 11.09 15.32
C ASN A 584 -1.74 11.42 14.08
N ASP A 585 -2.60 10.49 13.66
CA ASP A 585 -3.59 10.74 12.60
C ASP A 585 -4.53 11.90 12.99
N MET A 586 -5.00 11.97 14.25
CA MET A 586 -5.82 13.08 14.72
C MET A 586 -5.04 14.39 14.73
N LYS A 587 -3.85 14.43 15.35
CA LYS A 587 -3.04 15.65 15.47
C LYS A 587 -2.52 16.16 14.12
N TYR A 588 -1.78 15.34 13.38
CA TYR A 588 -1.07 15.76 12.16
C TYR A 588 -1.88 15.61 10.88
N ARG A 589 -3.08 15.02 10.91
CA ARG A 589 -3.95 14.92 9.72
C ARG A 589 -5.38 15.42 9.96
N GLY A 590 -5.73 15.81 11.20
CA GLY A 590 -7.09 16.20 11.56
C GLY A 590 -8.09 15.06 11.34
N ARG A 591 -7.65 13.79 11.40
CA ARG A 591 -8.45 12.61 11.08
C ARG A 591 -9.27 12.18 12.30
N ILE A 592 -10.32 12.93 12.62
CA ILE A 592 -11.17 12.67 13.79
C ILE A 592 -12.29 11.70 13.39
N PRO A 593 -12.46 10.54 14.06
CA PRO A 593 -13.52 9.59 13.75
C PRO A 593 -14.92 10.16 14.03
N LEU A 594 -15.89 9.83 13.17
CA LEU A 594 -17.28 10.22 13.34
C LEU A 594 -18.15 8.98 13.58
N GLU A 595 -18.83 8.94 14.74
CA GLU A 595 -19.73 7.83 15.10
C GLU A 595 -21.05 7.91 14.33
N ASN A 596 -21.60 9.12 14.20
CA ASN A 596 -22.85 9.40 13.50
C ASN A 596 -22.63 9.76 12.02
N ALA A 597 -21.79 8.97 11.34
CA ALA A 597 -21.52 9.14 9.93
C ALA A 597 -21.03 7.83 9.28
N VAL A 598 -21.32 7.67 7.99
CA VAL A 598 -20.90 6.52 7.19
C VAL A 598 -20.42 6.97 5.81
N THR A 599 -19.51 6.22 5.20
CA THR A 599 -19.09 6.42 3.81
C THR A 599 -19.53 5.21 2.97
N LEU A 600 -20.27 5.46 1.90
CA LEU A 600 -21.00 4.45 1.12
C LEU A 600 -20.81 4.66 -0.38
N TYR A 601 -20.93 3.60 -1.19
CA TYR A 601 -21.00 3.73 -2.65
C TYR A 601 -22.29 4.43 -3.07
N GLY A 602 -22.21 5.25 -4.12
CA GLY A 602 -23.38 5.88 -4.73
C GLY A 602 -24.03 5.00 -5.79
N ILE A 603 -25.37 4.94 -5.78
CA ILE A 603 -26.20 4.39 -6.87
C ILE A 603 -27.45 5.26 -7.08
N MET A 604 -28.19 5.02 -8.15
CA MET A 604 -29.41 5.77 -8.49
C MET A 604 -30.66 4.96 -8.11
N ASP A 605 -31.74 5.67 -7.77
CA ASP A 605 -33.08 5.10 -7.63
C ASP A 605 -33.69 4.71 -8.98
N GLU A 606 -33.76 3.40 -9.24
CA GLU A 606 -34.34 2.78 -10.44
C GLU A 606 -35.88 2.69 -10.41
N THR A 607 -36.54 3.11 -9.33
CA THR A 607 -38.01 3.12 -9.22
C THR A 607 -38.60 4.51 -9.35
N GLY A 608 -37.84 5.54 -8.99
CA GLY A 608 -38.28 6.94 -9.02
C GLY A 608 -39.13 7.37 -7.85
N ILE A 609 -39.15 6.60 -6.78
CA ILE A 609 -39.88 6.92 -5.55
C ILE A 609 -39.20 8.05 -4.77
N ILE A 610 -37.87 8.22 -4.87
CA ILE A 610 -37.11 9.19 -4.09
C ILE A 610 -37.25 10.59 -4.72
N PRO A 611 -37.85 11.59 -4.06
CA PRO A 611 -37.99 12.94 -4.60
C PRO A 611 -36.65 13.72 -4.66
N GLU A 612 -36.63 14.84 -5.38
CA GLU A 612 -35.48 15.75 -5.38
C GLU A 612 -35.15 16.23 -3.95
N GLY A 613 -33.87 16.24 -3.59
CA GLY A 613 -33.39 16.64 -2.27
C GLY A 613 -33.48 15.56 -1.19
N TYR A 614 -33.95 14.35 -1.55
CA TYR A 614 -33.99 13.18 -0.68
C TYR A 614 -32.99 12.11 -1.11
N ILE A 615 -32.54 11.31 -0.14
CA ILE A 615 -31.74 10.10 -0.33
C ILE A 615 -32.31 8.95 0.48
N TYR A 616 -32.06 7.71 0.05
CA TYR A 616 -32.32 6.51 0.84
C TYR A 616 -31.00 5.87 1.25
N VAL A 617 -30.88 5.56 2.54
CA VAL A 617 -29.67 4.96 3.14
C VAL A 617 -30.08 3.87 4.10
N ASN A 618 -29.70 2.64 3.78
CA ASN A 618 -29.88 1.47 4.61
C ASN A 618 -28.51 0.82 4.84
N VAL A 619 -28.14 0.61 6.09
CA VAL A 619 -26.81 0.15 6.49
C VAL A 619 -26.92 -1.17 7.22
N GLU A 620 -26.15 -2.16 6.80
CA GLU A 620 -26.04 -3.43 7.50
C GLU A 620 -24.91 -3.38 8.53
N ARG A 621 -25.24 -3.69 9.78
CA ARG A 621 -24.34 -3.73 10.93
C ARG A 621 -24.39 -5.08 11.59
N LEU A 622 -23.40 -5.37 12.44
CA LEU A 622 -23.39 -6.58 13.26
C LEU A 622 -23.85 -6.24 14.68
N ASP A 623 -24.73 -7.06 15.26
CA ASP A 623 -25.13 -6.96 16.66
C ASP A 623 -24.02 -7.44 17.62
N GLY A 624 -24.26 -7.37 18.92
CA GLY A 624 -23.30 -7.83 19.95
C GLY A 624 -22.99 -9.34 19.90
N ARG A 625 -23.81 -10.13 19.19
CA ARG A 625 -23.64 -11.57 18.97
C ARG A 625 -23.02 -11.88 17.59
N GLY A 626 -22.77 -10.86 16.78
CA GLY A 626 -22.20 -10.98 15.44
C GLY A 626 -23.22 -11.24 14.33
N ASN A 627 -24.52 -11.13 14.59
CA ASN A 627 -25.56 -11.30 13.56
C ASN A 627 -25.77 -9.99 12.79
N PRO A 628 -25.98 -10.05 11.46
CA PRO A 628 -26.29 -8.87 10.67
C PRO A 628 -27.71 -8.35 10.97
N TYR A 629 -27.83 -7.03 11.15
CA TYR A 629 -29.10 -6.31 11.20
C TYR A 629 -29.02 -5.06 10.32
N ARG A 630 -30.17 -4.58 9.86
CA ARG A 630 -30.28 -3.42 8.98
C ARG A 630 -30.80 -2.20 9.74
N GLU A 631 -30.14 -1.07 9.53
CA GLU A 631 -30.50 0.23 10.08
C GLU A 631 -30.79 1.19 8.91
N THR A 632 -32.06 1.54 8.74
CA THR A 632 -32.47 2.60 7.80
C THR A 632 -32.37 3.95 8.47
N LEU A 633 -31.70 4.91 7.82
CA LEU A 633 -31.65 6.29 8.29
C LEU A 633 -32.98 7.00 7.94
N SER A 634 -33.98 6.95 8.82
CA SER A 634 -35.32 7.50 8.57
C SER A 634 -35.45 8.99 8.94
N ASP A 635 -36.09 9.77 8.05
CA ASP A 635 -36.64 11.13 8.24
C ASP A 635 -35.76 12.10 9.07
N GLY A 636 -34.57 12.41 8.56
CA GLY A 636 -33.65 13.38 9.16
C GLY A 636 -32.93 14.24 8.12
N GLN A 637 -32.52 15.44 8.52
CA GLN A 637 -31.54 16.23 7.76
C GLN A 637 -30.15 15.64 7.97
N VAL A 638 -29.43 15.42 6.89
CA VAL A 638 -28.06 14.88 6.90
C VAL A 638 -27.16 15.72 6.01
N VAL A 639 -25.89 15.82 6.38
CA VAL A 639 -24.85 16.39 5.52
C VAL A 639 -24.32 15.30 4.62
N ILE A 640 -24.21 15.58 3.32
CA ILE A 640 -23.60 14.68 2.35
C ILE A 640 -22.49 15.41 1.58
N THR A 641 -21.37 14.73 1.37
CA THR A 641 -20.23 15.24 0.62
C THR A 641 -19.38 14.12 0.04
N ARG A 642 -18.37 14.47 -0.75
CA ARG A 642 -17.40 13.56 -1.37
C ARG A 642 -16.00 14.09 -1.14
N ALA A 643 -15.06 13.22 -0.80
CA ALA A 643 -13.66 13.59 -0.64
C ALA A 643 -12.92 13.50 -1.99
N PRO A 644 -12.02 14.44 -2.31
CA PRO A 644 -11.73 15.70 -1.60
C PRO A 644 -12.78 16.78 -1.89
N ALA A 645 -13.20 17.54 -0.87
CA ALA A 645 -14.00 18.76 -1.04
C ALA A 645 -13.10 19.98 -0.79
N MET A 646 -13.25 21.01 -1.61
CA MET A 646 -12.53 22.28 -1.45
C MET A 646 -13.45 23.48 -1.55
N PHE A 647 -14.53 23.37 -2.32
CA PHE A 647 -15.49 24.45 -2.46
C PHE A 647 -16.58 24.35 -1.37
N PRO A 648 -17.01 25.46 -0.75
CA PRO A 648 -18.04 25.42 0.29
C PRO A 648 -19.35 24.75 -0.13
N GLY A 649 -19.72 24.88 -1.40
CA GLY A 649 -20.91 24.24 -1.99
C GLY A 649 -20.80 22.73 -2.24
N ASP A 650 -19.62 22.13 -2.09
CA ASP A 650 -19.39 20.66 -2.20
C ASP A 650 -19.98 19.89 -1.01
N VAL A 651 -20.40 20.61 0.04
CA VAL A 651 -21.07 20.07 1.22
C VAL A 651 -22.56 20.45 1.14
N ARG A 652 -23.43 19.44 1.08
CA ARG A 652 -24.88 19.62 0.89
C ARG A 652 -25.64 19.10 2.10
N ILE A 653 -26.75 19.72 2.45
CA ILE A 653 -27.72 19.14 3.39
C ILE A 653 -28.88 18.61 2.55
N VAL A 654 -29.22 17.35 2.79
CA VAL A 654 -30.32 16.63 2.16
C VAL A 654 -31.16 15.96 3.23
N ARG A 655 -32.33 15.44 2.84
CA ARG A 655 -33.19 14.68 3.76
C ARG A 655 -33.07 13.20 3.48
N THR A 656 -33.13 12.39 4.51
CA THR A 656 -33.32 10.95 4.34
C THR A 656 -34.81 10.62 4.34
N MET A 657 -35.17 9.54 3.65
CA MET A 657 -36.52 8.99 3.67
C MET A 657 -36.47 7.48 3.84
N ASP A 658 -37.61 6.91 4.23
CA ASP A 658 -37.82 5.47 4.22
C ASP A 658 -38.69 5.05 3.01
N VAL A 659 -38.69 3.77 2.69
CA VAL A 659 -39.45 3.17 1.60
C VAL A 659 -40.50 2.20 2.15
N PRO A 660 -41.63 1.97 1.44
CA PRO A 660 -42.62 0.99 1.88
C PRO A 660 -42.03 -0.42 2.02
N ALA A 661 -42.54 -1.20 2.98
CA ALA A 661 -42.10 -2.58 3.19
C ALA A 661 -42.27 -3.42 1.90
N GLY A 662 -41.24 -4.18 1.54
CA GLY A 662 -41.21 -4.99 0.31
C GLY A 662 -40.93 -4.20 -0.97
N HIS A 663 -40.68 -2.89 -0.90
CA HIS A 663 -40.24 -2.10 -2.05
C HIS A 663 -38.86 -2.58 -2.53
N PRO A 664 -38.56 -2.58 -3.86
CA PRO A 664 -37.29 -3.08 -4.38
C PRO A 664 -36.03 -2.47 -3.72
N LEU A 665 -36.08 -1.20 -3.32
CA LEU A 665 -34.97 -0.53 -2.63
C LEU A 665 -34.66 -1.10 -1.24
N ASP A 666 -35.59 -1.81 -0.58
CA ASP A 666 -35.35 -2.47 0.72
C ASP A 666 -34.34 -3.62 0.62
N SER A 667 -34.11 -4.13 -0.60
CA SER A 667 -33.04 -5.10 -0.88
C SER A 667 -31.65 -4.46 -0.97
N LEU A 668 -31.56 -3.13 -1.02
CA LEU A 668 -30.32 -2.37 -1.15
C LEU A 668 -29.81 -1.94 0.22
N TYR A 669 -28.55 -2.24 0.51
CA TYR A 669 -27.88 -1.88 1.75
C TYR A 669 -26.40 -1.58 1.50
N ASN A 670 -25.78 -0.85 2.43
CA ASN A 670 -24.38 -0.40 2.35
C ASN A 670 -24.09 0.52 1.15
N VAL A 671 -25.12 1.22 0.67
CA VAL A 671 -25.08 2.17 -0.45
C VAL A 671 -25.91 3.40 -0.10
N VAL A 672 -25.62 4.53 -0.73
CA VAL A 672 -26.52 5.69 -0.76
C VAL A 672 -27.23 5.70 -2.11
N VAL A 673 -28.57 5.74 -2.06
CA VAL A 673 -29.42 5.77 -3.24
C VAL A 673 -29.86 7.21 -3.50
N PHE A 674 -29.46 7.73 -4.66
CA PHE A 674 -29.74 9.08 -5.11
C PHE A 674 -31.03 9.16 -5.92
N SER A 675 -31.77 10.26 -5.76
CA SER A 675 -32.93 10.56 -6.60
C SER A 675 -32.55 10.70 -8.07
N GLN A 676 -33.42 10.21 -8.94
CA GLN A 676 -33.38 10.46 -10.39
C GLN A 676 -34.17 11.71 -10.81
N HIS A 677 -34.61 12.54 -9.86
CA HIS A 677 -35.37 13.76 -10.08
C HIS A 677 -34.57 15.00 -9.67
N GLY A 678 -34.90 16.12 -10.30
CA GLY A 678 -34.42 17.45 -9.92
C GLY A 678 -33.79 18.24 -11.06
N ALA A 679 -33.31 19.44 -10.75
CA ALA A 679 -32.68 20.32 -11.73
C ALA A 679 -31.26 19.87 -12.12
N ARG A 680 -30.54 19.27 -11.17
CA ARG A 680 -29.17 18.75 -11.30
C ARG A 680 -29.05 17.51 -10.43
N ASP A 681 -28.30 16.51 -10.91
CA ASP A 681 -28.04 15.30 -10.14
C ASP A 681 -27.23 15.64 -8.88
N LEU A 682 -27.61 15.06 -7.74
CA LEU A 682 -26.94 15.33 -6.48
C LEU A 682 -25.45 14.93 -6.49
N PRO A 683 -25.03 13.78 -7.06
CA PRO A 683 -23.61 13.41 -7.14
C PRO A 683 -22.71 14.49 -7.77
N SER A 684 -23.12 15.11 -8.87
CA SER A 684 -22.34 16.17 -9.52
C SER A 684 -22.23 17.44 -8.68
N MET A 685 -23.14 17.67 -7.71
CA MET A 685 -23.02 18.77 -6.75
C MET A 685 -21.94 18.53 -5.69
N LEU A 686 -21.50 17.28 -5.52
CA LEU A 686 -20.55 16.87 -4.48
C LEU A 686 -19.14 16.80 -5.06
N SER A 687 -18.58 17.98 -5.35
CA SER A 687 -17.27 18.13 -6.00
C SER A 687 -17.19 17.49 -7.39
N GLY A 688 -18.30 17.46 -8.15
CA GLY A 688 -18.33 16.86 -9.49
C GLY A 688 -18.28 15.32 -9.51
N GLY A 689 -18.89 14.67 -8.54
CA GLY A 689 -18.94 13.21 -8.47
C GLY A 689 -19.86 12.58 -9.52
N ASP A 690 -19.67 11.27 -9.74
CA ASP A 690 -20.51 10.42 -10.60
C ASP A 690 -20.92 9.13 -9.87
N LEU A 691 -21.52 8.15 -10.57
CA LEU A 691 -21.92 6.87 -9.99
C LEU A 691 -21.11 5.69 -10.55
N ASP A 692 -19.87 5.93 -11.00
CA ASP A 692 -18.99 4.89 -11.59
C ASP A 692 -18.12 4.12 -10.57
N GLY A 693 -18.33 4.46 -9.29
CA GLY A 693 -17.65 3.91 -8.13
C GLY A 693 -17.28 4.94 -7.05
N ASP A 694 -17.74 6.19 -7.18
CA ASP A 694 -17.57 7.20 -6.15
C ASP A 694 -18.22 6.79 -4.83
N ILE A 695 -17.55 7.18 -3.75
CA ILE A 695 -18.00 6.97 -2.37
C ILE A 695 -18.34 8.30 -1.72
N PHE A 696 -19.47 8.34 -1.03
CA PHE A 696 -20.05 9.55 -0.44
C PHE A 696 -20.10 9.42 1.07
N THR A 697 -19.72 10.48 1.78
CA THR A 697 -19.79 10.55 3.23
C THR A 697 -21.13 11.17 3.62
N VAL A 698 -21.95 10.41 4.35
CA VAL A 698 -23.23 10.84 4.92
C VAL A 698 -23.04 11.03 6.42
N ILE A 699 -23.22 12.27 6.90
CA ILE A 699 -23.08 12.67 8.29
C ILE A 699 -24.46 13.02 8.83
N TYR A 700 -24.92 12.24 9.80
CA TYR A 700 -26.20 12.42 10.50
C TYR A 700 -26.00 12.91 11.95
N ASP A 701 -24.81 13.41 12.26
CA ASP A 701 -24.54 14.15 13.49
C ASP A 701 -25.17 15.55 13.44
N LYS A 702 -26.15 15.79 14.31
CA LYS A 702 -26.87 17.08 14.36
C LYS A 702 -25.96 18.26 14.69
N GLY A 703 -24.86 18.05 15.41
CA GLY A 703 -23.89 19.11 15.73
C GLY A 703 -23.11 19.57 14.50
N LEU A 704 -22.95 18.71 13.49
CA LEU A 704 -22.22 19.01 12.26
C LEU A 704 -23.11 19.55 11.13
N LEU A 705 -24.42 19.73 11.36
CA LEU A 705 -25.31 20.37 10.40
C LEU A 705 -24.92 21.85 10.26
N PRO A 706 -24.43 22.29 9.09
CA PRO A 706 -24.02 23.68 8.94
C PRO A 706 -25.25 24.61 8.90
N PRO A 707 -25.19 25.78 9.56
CA PRO A 707 -26.28 26.74 9.52
C PRO A 707 -26.41 27.46 8.17
N ARG A 708 -25.41 27.36 7.29
CA ARG A 708 -25.37 28.01 5.98
C ARG A 708 -25.08 27.00 4.88
N GLN A 709 -25.70 27.22 3.72
CA GLN A 709 -25.39 26.52 2.48
C GLN A 709 -25.01 27.50 1.39
N TYR A 710 -24.15 27.05 0.48
CA TYR A 710 -23.81 27.78 -0.74
C TYR A 710 -24.21 26.98 -1.98
N PRO A 711 -24.45 27.65 -3.12
CA PRO A 711 -24.67 26.96 -4.38
C PRO A 711 -23.51 25.99 -4.68
N PRO A 712 -23.79 24.80 -5.24
CA PRO A 712 -22.74 23.85 -5.58
C PRO A 712 -21.86 24.43 -6.69
N ALA A 713 -20.58 24.05 -6.70
CA ALA A 713 -19.70 24.48 -7.78
C ALA A 713 -20.21 23.92 -9.13
N ASP A 714 -20.18 24.76 -10.16
CA ASP A 714 -20.48 24.36 -11.54
C ASP A 714 -19.27 24.74 -12.39
N PHE A 715 -18.19 23.98 -12.23
CA PHE A 715 -17.00 24.18 -13.06
C PHE A 715 -17.29 23.61 -14.45
N PRO A 716 -17.03 24.38 -15.53
CA PRO A 716 -17.26 23.91 -16.88
C PRO A 716 -16.41 22.66 -17.15
N LYS A 717 -17.00 21.66 -17.81
CA LYS A 717 -16.27 20.46 -18.23
C LYS A 717 -15.15 20.89 -19.17
N VAL A 718 -13.91 20.56 -18.78
CA VAL A 718 -12.73 20.86 -19.57
C VAL A 718 -12.62 19.84 -20.71
N GLU A 719 -12.67 20.30 -21.96
CA GLU A 719 -12.51 19.40 -23.10
C GLU A 719 -11.10 18.82 -23.15
N ALA A 720 -11.01 17.56 -23.58
CA ALA A 720 -9.73 16.91 -23.70
C ALA A 720 -8.97 17.43 -24.92
N ILE A 721 -7.65 17.58 -24.78
CA ILE A 721 -6.78 18.03 -25.87
C ILE A 721 -6.87 17.02 -27.01
N ASP A 722 -7.36 17.48 -28.16
CA ASP A 722 -7.44 16.74 -29.41
C ASP A 722 -6.20 17.06 -30.27
N ILE A 723 -5.42 16.04 -30.63
CA ILE A 723 -4.21 16.20 -31.45
C ILE A 723 -4.49 16.12 -32.97
N GLY A 724 -5.76 16.05 -33.39
CA GLY A 724 -6.22 16.03 -34.78
C GLY A 724 -5.94 14.73 -35.55
N ARG A 725 -5.24 13.77 -34.93
CA ARG A 725 -4.85 12.50 -35.55
C ARG A 725 -5.00 11.32 -34.58
N LYS A 726 -4.87 10.10 -35.11
CA LYS A 726 -4.83 8.88 -34.28
C LYS A 726 -3.69 8.97 -33.26
N VAL A 727 -4.02 8.58 -32.02
CA VAL A 727 -3.07 8.51 -30.91
C VAL A 727 -2.11 7.34 -31.12
N THR A 728 -0.82 7.58 -30.93
CA THR A 728 0.25 6.58 -30.96
C THR A 728 0.73 6.26 -29.55
N ALA A 729 1.48 5.15 -29.38
CA ALA A 729 2.11 4.83 -28.10
C ALA A 729 3.01 5.96 -27.59
N ARG A 730 3.73 6.63 -28.50
CA ARG A 730 4.59 7.78 -28.16
C ARG A 730 3.81 8.97 -27.60
N ASP A 731 2.63 9.26 -28.14
CA ASP A 731 1.80 10.35 -27.59
C ASP A 731 1.33 10.03 -26.16
N ILE A 732 1.07 8.75 -25.87
CA ILE A 732 0.68 8.27 -24.54
C ILE A 732 1.86 8.38 -23.56
N THR A 733 3.07 7.98 -23.98
CA THR A 733 4.26 8.09 -23.13
C THR A 733 4.64 9.54 -22.84
N GLU A 734 4.60 10.42 -23.86
CA GLU A 734 4.82 11.86 -23.72
C GLU A 734 3.78 12.51 -22.79
N PHE A 735 2.51 12.11 -22.90
CA PHE A 735 1.47 12.53 -21.95
C PHE A 735 1.76 12.06 -20.53
N ALA A 736 2.17 10.80 -20.32
CA ALA A 736 2.45 10.28 -18.99
C ALA A 736 3.61 11.01 -18.28
N VAL A 737 4.72 11.22 -19.00
CA VAL A 737 5.88 11.94 -18.49
C VAL A 737 5.54 13.40 -18.22
N GLY A 738 4.85 14.06 -19.16
CA GLY A 738 4.37 15.44 -18.97
C GLY A 738 3.35 15.56 -17.83
N PHE A 739 2.55 14.52 -17.58
CA PHE A 739 1.68 14.44 -16.42
C PHE A 739 2.47 14.40 -15.13
N TRP A 740 3.49 13.54 -15.02
CA TRP A 740 4.34 13.44 -13.82
C TRP A 740 5.10 14.72 -13.49
N GLU A 741 5.59 15.42 -14.52
CA GLU A 741 6.28 16.71 -14.38
C GLU A 741 5.33 17.83 -13.88
N ASN A 742 4.05 17.77 -14.24
CA ASN A 742 3.09 18.85 -14.03
C ASN A 742 1.93 18.51 -13.05
N ASP A 743 1.98 17.37 -12.33
CA ASP A 743 0.96 17.00 -11.34
C ASP A 743 1.11 17.82 -10.05
N ILE A 744 0.41 18.96 -10.00
CA ILE A 744 0.44 19.91 -8.87
C ILE A 744 -0.81 19.85 -7.98
N LEU A 745 -1.68 18.85 -8.11
CA LEU A 745 -2.94 18.76 -7.33
C LEU A 745 -2.68 18.79 -5.82
N GLY A 746 -1.71 18.00 -5.35
CA GLY A 746 -1.36 17.95 -3.92
C GLY A 746 -0.87 19.30 -3.39
N LYS A 747 -0.15 20.07 -4.22
CA LYS A 747 0.31 21.43 -3.90
C LYS A 747 -0.87 22.41 -3.82
N ILE A 748 -1.80 22.36 -4.78
CA ILE A 748 -2.99 23.22 -4.78
C ILE A 748 -3.82 22.97 -3.52
N ALA A 749 -4.07 21.70 -3.17
CA ALA A 749 -4.81 21.34 -1.96
C ALA A 749 -4.09 21.82 -0.67
N PHE A 750 -2.77 21.72 -0.62
CA PHE A 750 -1.96 22.20 0.50
C PHE A 750 -1.97 23.73 0.62
N GLU A 751 -1.77 24.45 -0.49
CA GLU A 751 -1.78 25.92 -0.53
C GLU A 751 -3.19 26.47 -0.23
N HIS A 752 -4.25 25.80 -0.69
CA HIS A 752 -5.63 26.15 -0.35
C HIS A 752 -5.89 26.05 1.15
N MET A 753 -5.41 25.01 1.83
CA MET A 753 -5.56 24.86 3.28
C MET A 753 -4.95 26.05 4.04
N TYR A 754 -3.73 26.43 3.65
CA TYR A 754 -3.04 27.59 4.20
C TYR A 754 -3.84 28.89 3.96
N LEU A 755 -4.29 29.12 2.72
CA LEU A 755 -5.03 30.32 2.37
C LEU A 755 -6.37 30.39 3.12
N ALA A 756 -7.09 29.28 3.22
CA ALA A 756 -8.34 29.21 3.96
C ALA A 756 -8.14 29.47 5.46
N ASP A 757 -7.03 29.05 6.06
CA ASP A 757 -6.73 29.39 7.46
C ASP A 757 -6.40 30.88 7.64
N ALA A 758 -5.51 31.41 6.79
CA ALA A 758 -4.98 32.77 6.88
C ALA A 758 -6.01 33.85 6.53
N LYS A 759 -6.96 33.57 5.64
CA LYS A 759 -7.97 34.55 5.20
C LYS A 759 -9.14 34.60 6.18
N LYS A 760 -9.65 35.82 6.44
CA LYS A 760 -10.79 36.02 7.33
C LYS A 760 -12.06 35.31 6.84
N ALA A 761 -12.31 35.37 5.54
CA ALA A 761 -13.44 34.72 4.87
C ALA A 761 -13.27 33.20 4.67
N GLY A 762 -12.10 32.65 5.01
CA GLY A 762 -11.84 31.22 4.90
C GLY A 762 -11.93 30.69 3.47
N THR A 763 -12.59 29.55 3.30
CA THR A 763 -12.90 28.90 2.01
C THR A 763 -13.82 29.74 1.11
N LEU A 764 -14.51 30.75 1.65
CA LEU A 764 -15.34 31.68 0.88
C LEU A 764 -14.53 32.82 0.25
N ASP A 765 -13.25 32.97 0.60
CA ASP A 765 -12.39 33.98 -0.02
C ASP A 765 -12.25 33.71 -1.53
N PRO A 766 -12.34 34.74 -2.41
CA PRO A 766 -12.21 34.56 -3.85
C PRO A 766 -10.92 33.84 -4.28
N ILE A 767 -9.83 34.00 -3.52
CA ILE A 767 -8.57 33.30 -3.80
C ILE A 767 -8.73 31.80 -3.52
N CYS A 768 -9.41 31.41 -2.44
CA CYS A 768 -9.70 30.01 -2.13
C CYS A 768 -10.63 29.38 -3.17
N GLN A 769 -11.67 30.10 -3.61
CA GLN A 769 -12.55 29.64 -4.67
C GLN A 769 -11.81 29.45 -6.00
N LYS A 770 -10.89 30.36 -6.35
CA LYS A 770 -10.00 30.20 -7.50
C LYS A 770 -9.13 28.94 -7.35
N MET A 771 -8.56 28.70 -6.17
CA MET A 771 -7.76 27.49 -5.91
C MET A 771 -8.59 26.21 -6.03
N ALA A 772 -9.86 26.21 -5.60
CA ALA A 772 -10.78 25.09 -5.78
C ALA A 772 -11.07 24.83 -7.28
N ALA A 773 -11.25 25.88 -8.08
CA ALA A 773 -11.40 25.76 -9.54
C ALA A 773 -10.13 25.15 -10.20
N LEU A 774 -8.95 25.61 -9.81
CA LEU A 774 -7.68 25.04 -10.29
C LEU A 774 -7.50 23.58 -9.86
N ALA A 775 -7.97 23.22 -8.67
CA ALA A 775 -7.94 21.83 -8.20
C ALA A 775 -8.83 20.93 -9.06
N SER A 776 -10.02 21.39 -9.45
CA SER A 776 -10.90 20.66 -10.39
C SER A 776 -10.21 20.38 -11.72
N ILE A 777 -9.54 21.38 -12.32
CA ILE A 777 -8.74 21.19 -13.53
C ILE A 777 -7.62 20.15 -13.31
N ALA A 778 -6.91 20.22 -12.18
CA ALA A 778 -5.82 19.30 -11.86
C ALA A 778 -6.27 17.85 -11.57
N VAL A 779 -7.50 17.65 -11.08
CA VAL A 779 -8.11 16.32 -10.95
C VAL A 779 -8.34 15.72 -12.34
N ASP A 780 -8.95 16.51 -13.23
CA ASP A 780 -9.30 16.08 -14.58
C ASP A 780 -8.12 16.03 -15.56
N TYR A 781 -6.97 16.61 -15.22
CA TYR A 781 -5.76 16.57 -16.06
C TYR A 781 -5.43 15.15 -16.57
N SER A 782 -5.58 14.15 -15.71
CA SER A 782 -5.38 12.73 -16.04
C SER A 782 -6.29 12.18 -17.15
N LYS A 783 -7.43 12.82 -17.41
CA LYS A 783 -8.44 12.44 -18.42
C LYS A 783 -8.47 13.43 -19.59
N THR A 784 -8.14 14.70 -19.36
CA THR A 784 -8.26 15.79 -20.35
C THR A 784 -6.94 16.15 -21.02
N GLY A 785 -5.80 15.89 -20.37
CA GLY A 785 -4.51 16.39 -20.83
C GLY A 785 -4.28 17.88 -20.56
N GLN A 786 -5.23 18.58 -19.95
CA GLN A 786 -5.07 20.00 -19.61
C GLN A 786 -4.37 20.17 -18.27
N LYS A 787 -3.14 20.70 -18.31
CA LYS A 787 -2.38 21.07 -17.12
C LYS A 787 -2.82 22.43 -16.59
N VAL A 788 -2.71 22.61 -15.27
CA VAL A 788 -2.90 23.93 -14.65
C VAL A 788 -1.75 24.85 -15.05
N ASP A 789 -2.06 26.04 -15.54
CA ASP A 789 -1.05 27.07 -15.82
C ASP A 789 -0.42 27.55 -14.50
N PRO A 790 0.90 27.38 -14.29
CA PRO A 790 1.57 27.86 -13.07
C PRO A 790 1.42 29.36 -12.81
N ASN A 791 1.20 30.19 -13.85
CA ASN A 791 0.99 31.63 -13.72
C ASN A 791 -0.41 31.99 -13.20
N SER A 792 -1.35 31.05 -13.26
CA SER A 792 -2.70 31.24 -12.73
C SER A 792 -2.77 31.14 -11.20
N LEU A 793 -1.74 30.54 -10.57
CA LEU A 793 -1.64 30.39 -9.12
C LEU A 793 -1.53 31.77 -8.43
N PRO A 794 -2.25 31.97 -7.32
CA PRO A 794 -2.20 33.24 -6.60
C PRO A 794 -0.81 33.51 -6.01
N ASP A 795 -0.46 34.79 -5.95
CA ASP A 795 0.78 35.26 -5.34
C ASP A 795 0.56 35.55 -3.84
N PHE A 796 1.44 34.97 -3.01
CA PHE A 796 1.43 35.12 -1.55
C PHE A 796 2.74 34.56 -0.95
N ASP A 797 3.06 34.99 0.27
CA ASP A 797 4.27 34.56 0.98
C ASP A 797 4.14 33.11 1.50
N ARG A 798 4.74 32.17 0.76
CA ARG A 798 4.73 30.73 1.05
C ARG A 798 5.63 30.30 2.20
N ARG A 799 6.36 31.24 2.83
CA ARG A 799 7.26 30.96 3.96
C ARG A 799 6.52 30.73 5.27
N PHE A 800 5.39 31.41 5.45
CA PHE A 800 4.59 31.34 6.66
C PHE A 800 3.50 30.28 6.50
N ARG A 801 3.36 29.39 7.47
CA ARG A 801 2.36 28.31 7.48
C ARG A 801 1.72 28.21 8.87
N PRO A 802 0.49 27.73 9.02
CA PRO A 802 -0.05 27.49 10.34
C PRO A 802 0.67 26.32 11.00
N HIS A 803 0.90 26.41 12.31
CA HIS A 803 1.61 25.40 13.12
C HIS A 803 1.02 23.98 13.03
N PHE A 804 -0.29 23.82 12.85
CA PHE A 804 -0.88 22.49 12.63
C PHE A 804 -0.38 21.81 11.34
N MET A 805 0.19 22.56 10.37
CA MET A 805 0.81 22.02 9.16
C MET A 805 2.31 21.71 9.35
N ALA A 806 2.85 21.83 10.56
CA ALA A 806 4.20 21.41 10.87
C ALA A 806 4.40 19.91 10.59
N PRO A 807 5.61 19.49 10.18
CA PRO A 807 5.91 18.09 9.93
C PRO A 807 5.77 17.26 11.22
N GLU A 808 5.30 16.03 11.05
CA GLU A 808 5.28 15.04 12.14
C GLU A 808 6.71 14.76 12.60
N PRO A 809 7.01 14.86 13.92
CA PRO A 809 8.31 14.50 14.47
C PRO A 809 8.57 12.99 14.29
N ARG A 810 9.84 12.58 14.30
CA ARG A 810 10.17 11.15 14.16
C ARG A 810 9.80 10.42 15.44
N LEU A 811 8.92 9.43 15.35
CA LEU A 811 8.66 8.50 16.44
C LEU A 811 9.76 7.42 16.44
N LEU A 812 10.44 7.27 17.58
CA LEU A 812 11.43 6.23 17.84
C LEU A 812 10.90 5.29 18.91
N LEU A 813 11.03 3.99 18.67
CA LEU A 813 10.72 2.94 19.64
C LEU A 813 12.02 2.39 20.24
N ASN A 814 12.15 2.46 21.57
CA ASN A 814 13.20 1.78 22.32
C ASN A 814 12.58 0.64 23.14
N THR A 815 12.91 -0.60 22.79
CA THR A 815 12.43 -1.82 23.49
C THR A 815 13.28 -2.21 24.69
N ASN A 816 14.48 -1.63 24.85
CA ASN A 816 15.48 -2.07 25.83
C ASN A 816 15.45 -1.24 27.14
N SER A 817 14.35 -0.56 27.45
CA SER A 817 14.24 0.23 28.68
C SER A 817 13.75 -0.64 29.83
N GLU A 818 14.30 -0.42 31.03
CA GLU A 818 13.91 -1.12 32.28
C GLU A 818 12.42 -0.94 32.64
N ASP A 819 11.78 0.13 32.14
CA ASP A 819 10.36 0.44 32.36
C ASP A 819 9.44 -0.05 31.22
N GLY A 820 9.95 -0.90 30.32
CA GLY A 820 9.24 -1.39 29.12
C GLY A 820 9.47 -0.52 27.87
N PRO A 821 8.73 -0.74 26.77
CA PRO A 821 8.92 -0.01 25.52
C PRO A 821 8.73 1.51 25.72
N VAL A 822 9.70 2.32 25.29
CA VAL A 822 9.62 3.79 25.37
C VAL A 822 9.57 4.38 23.96
N PHE A 823 8.50 5.11 23.70
CA PHE A 823 8.36 5.93 22.51
C PHE A 823 8.91 7.33 22.76
N THR A 824 9.76 7.82 21.87
CA THR A 824 10.32 9.18 21.94
C THR A 824 10.19 9.90 20.61
N TYR A 825 9.97 11.21 20.67
CA TYR A 825 9.93 12.09 19.50
C TYR A 825 11.27 12.81 19.32
N GLU A 826 11.90 12.67 18.15
CA GLU A 826 13.05 13.51 17.81
C GLU A 826 12.59 14.91 17.39
N GLY A 827 13.16 15.95 18.01
CA GLY A 827 12.87 17.35 17.69
C GLY A 827 13.25 17.73 16.24
N THR A 828 12.41 18.58 15.62
CA THR A 828 12.55 19.05 14.23
C THR A 828 13.54 20.21 14.08
N GLU A 829 13.74 21.02 15.13
CA GLU A 829 14.48 22.29 15.09
C GLU A 829 15.96 22.13 14.74
N ALA A 830 16.65 21.21 15.40
CA ALA A 830 18.10 21.06 15.29
C ALA A 830 18.56 20.51 13.92
N GLN A 831 17.63 20.15 13.03
CA GLN A 831 17.90 19.54 11.73
C GLN A 831 17.40 20.39 10.56
N GLU A 832 16.32 21.16 10.76
CA GLU A 832 16.00 22.26 9.85
C GLU A 832 17.15 23.27 9.79
N ASP A 833 17.80 23.55 10.93
CA ASP A 833 18.95 24.45 10.97
C ASP A 833 20.19 23.88 10.28
N ALA A 834 20.41 22.56 10.34
CA ALA A 834 21.47 21.89 9.59
C ALA A 834 21.18 21.85 8.07
N LEU A 835 19.93 21.62 7.67
CA LEU A 835 19.49 21.66 6.27
C LEU A 835 19.55 23.07 5.67
N LYS A 836 19.21 24.10 6.46
CA LYS A 836 19.39 25.52 6.11
C LYS A 836 20.87 25.85 5.88
N LEU A 837 21.79 25.23 6.62
CA LEU A 837 23.24 25.37 6.44
C LEU A 837 23.75 24.71 5.14
N LEU A 838 23.19 23.55 4.78
CA LEU A 838 23.63 22.73 3.63
C LEU A 838 22.95 23.10 2.30
N ASP A 839 21.76 23.70 2.33
CA ASP A 839 21.07 24.23 1.15
C ASP A 839 20.45 25.59 1.46
N PRO A 840 21.21 26.70 1.36
CA PRO A 840 20.71 28.05 1.66
C PRO A 840 19.53 28.49 0.78
N ASP A 841 19.23 27.75 -0.29
CA ASP A 841 18.06 27.92 -1.16
C ASP A 841 16.75 27.41 -0.52
N LYS A 842 16.80 26.47 0.43
CA LYS A 842 15.64 26.01 1.19
C LYS A 842 15.44 26.86 2.44
N LYS A 843 14.73 27.98 2.32
CA LYS A 843 14.26 28.72 3.51
C LYS A 843 13.38 27.79 4.34
N GLY A 844 13.75 27.56 5.61
CA GLY A 844 12.88 26.86 6.54
C GLY A 844 11.53 27.55 6.66
N TYR A 845 10.47 26.77 6.77
CA TYR A 845 9.13 27.30 6.97
C TYR A 845 9.05 27.94 8.35
N GLN A 846 8.40 29.10 8.43
CA GLN A 846 8.03 29.70 9.70
C GLN A 846 6.58 29.32 9.99
N TYR A 847 6.33 28.86 11.20
CA TYR A 847 5.01 28.43 11.61
C TYR A 847 4.35 29.48 12.51
N TYR A 848 3.18 29.97 12.14
CA TYR A 848 2.38 30.88 12.97
C TYR A 848 1.32 30.10 13.75
N GLN A 849 0.97 30.60 14.93
CA GLN A 849 -0.13 30.02 15.70
C GLN A 849 -1.47 30.35 15.03
N SER A 850 -2.22 29.32 14.65
CA SER A 850 -3.56 29.48 14.08
C SER A 850 -4.56 29.47 15.22
N HIS A 851 -5.46 30.44 15.23
CA HIS A 851 -6.56 30.53 16.20
C HIS A 851 -7.88 29.96 15.65
N ARG A 852 -7.85 29.31 14.48
CA ARG A 852 -8.98 28.60 13.88
C ARG A 852 -9.16 27.22 14.52
N VAL A 853 -10.27 26.56 14.22
CA VAL A 853 -10.61 25.22 14.73
C VAL A 853 -9.44 24.23 14.56
N LEU A 854 -8.80 24.20 13.38
CA LEU A 854 -7.67 23.27 13.13
C LEU A 854 -6.44 23.54 14.00
N GLY A 855 -6.14 24.80 14.31
CA GLY A 855 -5.05 25.15 15.22
C GLY A 855 -5.35 24.70 16.66
N LYS A 856 -6.57 24.95 17.13
CA LYS A 856 -7.01 24.55 18.46
C LYS A 856 -7.07 23.04 18.65
N LEU A 857 -7.56 22.31 17.66
CA LEU A 857 -7.55 20.84 17.66
C LEU A 857 -6.13 20.28 17.75
N PHE A 858 -5.17 20.92 17.06
CA PHE A 858 -3.77 20.54 17.12
C PHE A 858 -3.15 20.82 18.50
N ASP A 859 -3.41 22.00 19.06
CA ASP A 859 -2.88 22.43 20.36
C ASP A 859 -3.42 21.59 21.55
N GLU A 860 -4.64 21.05 21.43
CA GLU A 860 -5.27 20.20 22.46
C GLU A 860 -4.54 18.85 22.65
N ILE A 861 -3.83 18.35 21.63
CA ILE A 861 -3.17 17.04 21.67
C ILE A 861 -1.69 17.19 22.07
N ASP A 862 -1.41 16.85 23.32
CA ASP A 862 -0.06 16.63 23.84
C ASP A 862 0.24 15.12 23.89
N GLU A 863 1.02 14.62 22.92
CA GLU A 863 1.31 13.19 22.76
C GLU A 863 2.01 12.60 23.98
N MET A 864 2.96 13.34 24.56
CA MET A 864 3.74 12.87 25.70
C MET A 864 2.85 12.76 26.94
N LYS A 865 2.04 13.79 27.23
CA LYS A 865 1.11 13.74 28.35
C LYS A 865 0.04 12.66 28.18
N PHE A 866 -0.50 12.52 26.97
CA PHE A 866 -1.48 11.47 26.67
C PHE A 866 -0.89 10.08 26.95
N PHE A 867 0.32 9.83 26.47
CA PHE A 867 0.98 8.55 26.63
C PHE A 867 1.33 8.24 28.10
N SER A 868 1.80 9.24 28.86
CA SER A 868 2.00 9.09 30.30
C SER A 868 0.71 8.70 31.03
N ARG A 869 -0.42 9.35 30.71
CA ARG A 869 -1.73 9.00 31.31
C ARG A 869 -2.17 7.59 30.95
N VAL A 870 -2.01 7.19 29.69
CA VAL A 870 -2.33 5.83 29.22
C VAL A 870 -1.52 4.78 29.97
N LYS A 871 -0.20 4.98 30.11
CA LYS A 871 0.67 4.05 30.85
C LYS A 871 0.32 3.98 32.33
N GLU A 872 0.06 5.12 32.97
CA GLU A 872 -0.37 5.15 34.37
C GLU A 872 -1.72 4.43 34.58
N ALA A 873 -2.67 4.64 33.66
CA ALA A 873 -3.98 3.98 33.73
C ALA A 873 -3.87 2.47 33.52
N ALA A 874 -3.06 2.02 32.55
CA ALA A 874 -2.78 0.60 32.31
C ALA A 874 -2.11 -0.07 33.53
N LYS A 875 -1.13 0.59 34.16
CA LYS A 875 -0.49 0.10 35.40
C LYS A 875 -1.49 -0.03 36.55
N LYS A 876 -2.42 0.92 36.71
CA LYS A 876 -3.45 0.88 37.78
C LYS A 876 -4.51 -0.20 37.57
N CYS A 877 -4.85 -0.51 36.33
CA CYS A 877 -5.89 -1.50 36.00
C CYS A 877 -5.39 -2.96 35.98
N ASN A 878 -4.07 -3.20 36.00
CA ASN A 878 -3.53 -4.55 36.05
C ASN A 878 -3.63 -5.10 37.49
N GLU A 879 -4.77 -5.71 37.81
CA GLU A 879 -5.09 -6.23 39.15
C GLU A 879 -4.15 -7.34 39.63
N ASN A 880 -3.49 -8.06 38.70
CA ASN A 880 -2.57 -9.16 38.98
C ASN A 880 -1.31 -9.05 38.09
N PRO A 881 -0.36 -8.16 38.43
CA PRO A 881 0.89 -8.05 37.68
C PRO A 881 1.68 -9.35 37.82
N MET A 882 2.07 -9.93 36.68
CA MET A 882 2.89 -11.14 36.61
C MET A 882 3.92 -11.03 35.47
N THR A 883 4.90 -11.91 35.46
CA THR A 883 5.89 -11.97 34.37
C THR A 883 5.31 -12.63 33.12
N GLU A 884 5.91 -12.35 31.97
CA GLU A 884 5.56 -12.97 30.67
C GLU A 884 5.63 -14.52 30.77
N GLU A 885 6.68 -15.06 31.41
CA GLU A 885 6.84 -16.50 31.66
C GLU A 885 5.70 -17.08 32.51
N GLU A 886 5.27 -16.39 33.56
CA GLU A 886 4.16 -16.84 34.41
C GLU A 886 2.83 -16.84 33.64
N MET A 887 2.60 -15.82 32.80
CA MET A 887 1.42 -15.74 31.93
C MET A 887 1.35 -16.94 30.97
N PHE A 888 2.44 -17.24 30.25
CA PHE A 888 2.48 -18.38 29.34
C PHE A 888 2.36 -19.72 30.07
N THR A 889 2.91 -19.86 31.27
CA THR A 889 2.76 -21.06 32.11
C THR A 889 1.29 -21.28 32.52
N ARG A 890 0.58 -20.21 32.91
CA ARG A 890 -0.86 -20.29 33.23
C ARG A 890 -1.70 -20.61 31.99
N LEU A 891 -1.37 -20.05 30.83
CA LEU A 891 -2.01 -20.36 29.55
C LEU A 891 -1.83 -21.83 29.17
N GLU A 892 -0.60 -22.34 29.24
CA GLU A 892 -0.29 -23.73 28.95
C GLU A 892 -1.09 -24.67 29.86
N LYS A 893 -1.11 -24.38 31.17
CA LYS A 893 -1.92 -25.15 32.12
C LYS A 893 -3.41 -25.12 31.78
N HIS A 894 -3.96 -23.95 31.43
CA HIS A 894 -5.36 -23.84 31.04
C HIS A 894 -5.67 -24.62 29.76
N ILE A 895 -4.86 -24.47 28.72
CA ILE A 895 -5.01 -25.17 27.44
C ILE A 895 -4.98 -26.68 27.65
N LEU A 896 -3.96 -27.20 28.35
CA LEU A 896 -3.83 -28.64 28.60
C LEU A 896 -4.96 -29.21 29.45
N GLN A 897 -5.48 -28.44 30.42
CA GLN A 897 -6.64 -28.84 31.22
C GLN A 897 -7.92 -28.92 30.38
N GLN A 898 -8.13 -27.95 29.48
CA GLN A 898 -9.32 -27.91 28.62
C GLN A 898 -9.23 -28.85 27.41
N SER A 899 -8.03 -29.29 27.04
CA SER A 899 -7.78 -30.23 25.93
C SER A 899 -7.47 -31.65 26.40
N ALA A 900 -7.90 -32.03 27.60
CA ALA A 900 -7.62 -33.36 28.16
C ALA A 900 -8.18 -34.46 27.22
N GLY A 901 -7.28 -35.33 26.74
CA GLY A 901 -7.63 -36.44 25.82
C GLY A 901 -7.30 -36.21 24.35
N ILE A 902 -6.92 -34.98 23.95
CA ILE A 902 -6.49 -34.69 22.57
C ILE A 902 -5.04 -35.11 22.35
N GLN A 903 -4.78 -35.92 21.32
CA GLN A 903 -3.42 -36.31 20.92
C GLN A 903 -2.82 -35.29 19.94
N TRP A 904 -1.82 -34.52 20.37
CA TRP A 904 -1.20 -33.46 19.56
C TRP A 904 0.28 -33.67 19.25
N ALA A 905 0.96 -34.60 19.93
CA ALA A 905 2.41 -34.80 19.79
C ALA A 905 2.85 -35.16 18.35
N GLN A 906 1.99 -35.80 17.56
CA GLN A 906 2.28 -36.18 16.17
C GLN A 906 2.34 -34.98 15.22
N GLU A 907 1.71 -33.86 15.60
CA GLU A 907 1.63 -32.64 14.80
C GLU A 907 2.82 -31.68 15.05
N MET A 908 3.73 -32.03 15.96
CA MET A 908 4.88 -31.20 16.34
C MET A 908 5.79 -30.86 15.14
N GLU A 909 6.06 -31.83 14.26
CA GLU A 909 6.90 -31.56 13.07
C GLU A 909 6.21 -30.64 12.06
N LEU A 910 4.88 -30.77 11.92
CA LEU A 910 4.11 -29.83 11.09
C LEU A 910 4.12 -28.43 11.72
N ALA A 911 3.90 -28.32 13.02
CA ALA A 911 3.94 -27.07 13.77
C ALA A 911 5.30 -26.35 13.63
N LYS A 912 6.43 -27.06 13.74
CA LYS A 912 7.77 -26.51 13.50
C LYS A 912 7.93 -25.98 12.08
N SER A 913 7.42 -26.71 11.09
CA SER A 913 7.44 -26.27 9.69
C SER A 913 6.64 -24.99 9.48
N ILE A 914 5.46 -24.90 10.10
CA ILE A 914 4.59 -23.71 10.07
C ILE A 914 5.30 -22.52 10.74
N LYS A 915 5.88 -22.70 11.93
CA LYS A 915 6.66 -21.67 12.63
C LYS A 915 7.77 -21.11 11.74
N ASN A 916 8.60 -21.99 11.19
CA ASN A 916 9.73 -21.59 10.35
C ASN A 916 9.30 -20.81 9.10
N THR A 917 8.16 -21.17 8.52
CA THR A 917 7.58 -20.48 7.36
C THR A 917 7.10 -19.08 7.75
N TYR A 918 6.33 -18.99 8.83
CA TYR A 918 5.82 -17.71 9.36
C TYR A 918 6.96 -16.74 9.70
N GLU A 919 7.94 -17.19 10.48
CA GLU A 919 9.08 -16.35 10.88
C GLU A 919 9.90 -15.89 9.67
N SER A 920 10.03 -16.73 8.64
CA SER A 920 10.70 -16.34 7.40
C SER A 920 9.92 -15.27 6.64
N ASN A 921 8.59 -15.33 6.63
CA ASN A 921 7.74 -14.34 5.98
C ASN A 921 7.75 -13.00 6.75
N VAL A 922 7.78 -13.04 8.07
CA VAL A 922 7.93 -11.85 8.93
C VAL A 922 9.29 -11.19 8.72
N GLU A 923 10.38 -11.95 8.78
CA GLU A 923 11.75 -11.47 8.50
C GLU A 923 11.83 -10.83 7.11
N ASP A 924 11.29 -11.52 6.10
CA ASP A 924 11.23 -11.01 4.72
C ASP A 924 10.48 -9.68 4.64
N THR A 925 9.38 -9.54 5.37
CA THR A 925 8.57 -8.33 5.41
C THR A 925 9.32 -7.20 6.12
N MET A 926 9.97 -7.49 7.25
CA MET A 926 10.80 -6.52 7.98
C MET A 926 11.91 -5.93 7.12
N LEU A 927 12.58 -6.77 6.33
CA LEU A 927 13.68 -6.35 5.45
C LEU A 927 13.19 -5.67 4.17
N SER A 928 12.09 -6.15 3.58
CA SER A 928 11.60 -5.64 2.28
C SER A 928 10.96 -4.25 2.38
N PHE A 929 10.35 -3.93 3.52
CA PHE A 929 9.63 -2.67 3.74
C PHE A 929 10.38 -1.68 4.65
N ALA A 930 11.63 -1.99 5.01
CA ALA A 930 12.48 -1.10 5.77
C ALA A 930 12.68 0.24 5.05
N LEU A 931 12.54 1.35 5.78
CA LEU A 931 12.82 2.69 5.25
C LEU A 931 14.32 2.93 5.04
N HIS A 932 15.16 2.16 5.73
CA HIS A 932 16.62 2.22 5.64
C HIS A 932 17.19 0.78 5.61
N PRO A 933 18.09 0.43 4.67
CA PRO A 933 18.60 -0.94 4.57
C PRO A 933 19.36 -1.43 5.81
N ALA A 934 20.04 -0.53 6.54
CA ALA A 934 20.70 -0.86 7.81
C ALA A 934 19.77 -0.86 9.04
N LEU A 935 18.51 -0.46 8.91
CA LEU A 935 17.53 -0.47 10.00
C LEU A 935 16.26 -1.19 9.54
N PRO A 936 16.22 -2.53 9.65
CA PRO A 936 15.01 -3.31 9.40
C PRO A 936 13.84 -2.78 10.23
N LEU A 937 12.61 -2.99 9.75
CA LEU A 937 11.43 -2.73 10.58
C LEU A 937 11.47 -3.62 11.82
N ARG A 938 10.97 -3.12 12.95
CA ARG A 938 10.78 -3.95 14.15
C ARG A 938 9.58 -4.86 13.98
N GLU A 939 9.58 -5.99 14.68
CA GLU A 939 8.48 -6.96 14.59
C GLU A 939 7.09 -6.36 14.95
N PRO A 940 6.94 -5.52 16.00
CA PRO A 940 5.65 -4.86 16.28
C PRO A 940 5.15 -3.96 15.14
N GLU A 941 6.05 -3.36 14.36
CA GLU A 941 5.68 -2.54 13.19
C GLU A 941 5.02 -3.39 12.12
N VAL A 942 5.60 -4.55 11.83
CA VAL A 942 5.04 -5.50 10.86
C VAL A 942 3.74 -6.12 11.38
N PHE A 943 3.72 -6.56 12.63
CA PHE A 943 2.56 -7.22 13.24
C PHE A 943 1.33 -6.30 13.33
N THR A 944 1.53 -5.02 13.68
CA THR A 944 0.45 -4.02 13.72
C THR A 944 0.13 -3.41 12.36
N GLY A 945 0.95 -3.67 11.33
CA GLY A 945 0.78 -3.07 10.01
C GLY A 945 1.06 -1.55 9.99
N THR A 946 2.00 -1.08 10.82
CA THR A 946 2.37 0.34 10.96
C THR A 946 3.88 0.52 10.86
N ILE A 947 4.36 1.35 9.91
CA ILE A 947 5.78 1.68 9.77
C ILE A 947 6.08 3.00 10.49
N LEU A 948 7.01 2.97 11.45
CA LEU A 948 7.48 4.15 12.18
C LEU A 948 8.47 4.95 11.32
N GLY A 949 8.24 6.25 11.15
CA GLY A 949 9.10 7.09 10.31
C GLY A 949 8.81 8.58 10.39
N ARG A 950 9.60 9.39 9.67
CA ARG A 950 9.35 10.83 9.51
C ARG A 950 8.35 11.08 8.39
N SER A 951 7.14 11.50 8.75
CA SER A 951 6.10 11.88 7.80
C SER A 951 6.13 13.37 7.45
N ALA A 952 7.27 13.90 6.97
CA ALA A 952 7.34 15.27 6.47
C ALA A 952 7.18 15.32 4.93
N GLY A 953 6.18 16.05 4.43
CA GLY A 953 6.01 16.31 2.99
C GLY A 953 5.68 15.07 2.16
N ALA A 954 6.21 14.97 0.93
CA ALA A 954 5.92 13.86 0.02
C ALA A 954 6.42 12.48 0.49
N SER A 955 7.30 12.43 1.48
CA SER A 955 7.63 11.22 2.26
C SER A 955 6.38 10.53 2.81
N ASN A 956 5.34 11.30 3.17
CA ASN A 956 4.08 10.80 3.73
C ASN A 956 3.29 9.93 2.75
N LYS A 957 3.31 10.22 1.44
CA LYS A 957 2.59 9.40 0.45
C LYS A 957 3.24 8.03 0.30
N ARG A 958 4.57 7.98 0.15
CA ARG A 958 5.33 6.72 0.07
C ARG A 958 5.18 5.91 1.34
N LEU A 959 5.36 6.53 2.51
CA LEU A 959 5.21 5.82 3.78
C LEU A 959 3.84 5.16 3.85
N ARG A 960 2.76 5.87 3.48
CA ARG A 960 1.40 5.31 3.45
C ARG A 960 1.22 4.16 2.46
N GLU A 961 1.71 4.29 1.22
CA GLU A 961 1.63 3.21 0.23
C GLU A 961 2.45 1.99 0.67
N THR A 962 3.66 2.22 1.17
CA THR A 962 4.55 1.17 1.69
C THR A 962 3.94 0.48 2.92
N THR A 963 3.34 1.24 3.85
CA THR A 963 2.62 0.70 5.01
C THR A 963 1.40 -0.11 4.58
N LYS A 964 0.65 0.35 3.58
CA LYS A 964 -0.50 -0.37 3.03
C LYS A 964 -0.06 -1.71 2.42
N ASP A 965 0.92 -1.69 1.53
CA ASP A 965 1.43 -2.89 0.86
C ASP A 965 2.03 -3.88 1.87
N MET A 966 2.75 -3.38 2.88
CA MET A 966 3.29 -4.18 3.97
C MET A 966 2.18 -4.86 4.77
N ARG A 967 1.15 -4.10 5.17
CA ARG A 967 0.01 -4.62 5.91
C ARG A 967 -0.77 -5.68 5.12
N GLU A 968 -1.04 -5.43 3.84
CA GLU A 968 -1.72 -6.40 2.96
C GLU A 968 -0.91 -7.70 2.83
N ARG A 969 0.42 -7.60 2.71
CA ARG A 969 1.31 -8.76 2.69
C ARG A 969 1.26 -9.53 4.02
N PHE A 970 1.42 -8.85 5.14
CA PHE A 970 1.42 -9.48 6.46
C PHE A 970 0.09 -10.18 6.76
N GLU A 971 -1.05 -9.51 6.50
CA GLU A 971 -2.38 -10.09 6.71
C GLU A 971 -2.59 -11.36 5.88
N ARG A 972 -2.15 -11.37 4.61
CA ARG A 972 -2.19 -12.57 3.75
C ARG A 972 -1.31 -13.70 4.31
N ASP A 973 -0.02 -13.42 4.54
CA ASP A 973 0.95 -14.44 4.95
C ASP A 973 0.58 -15.01 6.34
N CYS A 974 0.01 -14.19 7.21
CA CYS A 974 -0.51 -14.60 8.52
C CYS A 974 -1.80 -15.41 8.40
N LEU A 975 -2.73 -15.04 7.52
CA LEU A 975 -3.95 -15.82 7.26
C LEU A 975 -3.63 -17.23 6.75
N ASP A 976 -2.65 -17.35 5.85
CA ASP A 976 -2.15 -18.64 5.37
C ASP A 976 -1.55 -19.48 6.50
N THR A 977 -0.88 -18.84 7.44
CA THR A 977 -0.34 -19.50 8.64
C THR A 977 -1.47 -20.02 9.53
N VAL A 978 -2.49 -19.19 9.79
CA VAL A 978 -3.67 -19.58 10.58
C VAL A 978 -4.41 -20.74 9.92
N TYR A 979 -4.59 -20.72 8.60
CA TYR A 979 -5.21 -21.83 7.88
C TYR A 979 -4.35 -23.10 7.87
N SER A 980 -3.03 -22.95 7.80
CA SER A 980 -2.11 -24.09 7.90
C SER A 980 -2.19 -24.76 9.28
N ILE A 981 -2.33 -23.99 10.36
CA ILE A 981 -2.58 -24.52 11.70
C ILE A 981 -3.94 -25.23 11.74
N ARG A 982 -4.98 -24.57 11.22
CA ARG A 982 -6.36 -25.06 11.27
C ARG A 982 -6.60 -26.35 10.50
N TYR A 983 -6.09 -26.44 9.28
CA TYR A 983 -6.44 -27.50 8.32
C TYR A 983 -5.28 -28.45 8.01
N GLY A 984 -4.06 -28.12 8.44
CA GLY A 984 -2.89 -28.98 8.28
C GLY A 984 -2.65 -29.39 6.82
N ARG A 985 -2.57 -30.71 6.57
CA ARG A 985 -2.31 -31.26 5.23
C ARG A 985 -3.53 -31.24 4.30
N LEU A 986 -4.75 -31.18 4.85
CA LEU A 986 -6.01 -31.12 4.08
C LEU A 986 -6.21 -29.78 3.36
N TYR A 987 -5.42 -28.77 3.73
CA TYR A 987 -5.41 -27.47 3.07
C TYR A 987 -5.02 -27.54 1.58
N VAL A 988 -4.28 -28.57 1.16
CA VAL A 988 -3.75 -28.69 -0.22
C VAL A 988 -4.66 -29.50 -1.16
N ASP A 989 -5.36 -30.52 -0.65
CA ASP A 989 -6.09 -31.49 -1.49
C ASP A 989 -7.43 -30.99 -2.03
N ARG A 990 -8.04 -29.97 -1.40
CA ARG A 990 -9.33 -29.39 -1.86
C ARG A 990 -9.19 -28.23 -2.85
N ASP A 991 -8.00 -27.63 -2.98
CA ASP A 991 -7.77 -26.50 -3.91
C ASP A 991 -7.45 -26.96 -5.35
N TYR A 992 -7.11 -28.24 -5.56
CA TYR A 992 -6.73 -28.80 -6.87
C TYR A 992 -7.83 -29.58 -7.60
N ASN A 993 -8.86 -30.08 -6.91
CA ASN A 993 -9.91 -30.91 -7.50
C ASN A 993 -11.29 -30.53 -6.94
N ASP A 994 -12.03 -29.64 -7.61
CA ASP A 994 -13.49 -29.83 -7.71
C ASP A 994 -14.11 -28.93 -8.77
N GLY A 995 -14.35 -29.53 -9.93
CA GLY A 995 -15.24 -29.03 -10.98
C GLY A 995 -16.56 -29.80 -11.02
N ASN A 996 -16.93 -30.53 -9.96
CA ASN A 996 -18.16 -31.32 -9.93
C ASN A 996 -19.19 -30.74 -8.94
N GLU A 997 -20.35 -30.39 -9.48
CA GLU A 997 -21.47 -29.69 -8.82
C GLU A 997 -22.23 -30.50 -7.76
N SER A 998 -21.77 -31.69 -7.34
CA SER A 998 -22.59 -32.67 -6.61
C SER A 998 -22.17 -33.02 -5.17
N GLN A 999 -21.16 -32.37 -4.57
CA GLN A 999 -20.66 -32.72 -3.22
C GLN A 999 -20.73 -31.58 -2.17
N GLU A 1000 -21.51 -30.52 -2.40
CA GLU A 1000 -21.61 -29.39 -1.44
C GLU A 1000 -22.35 -29.72 -0.13
N GLU A 1001 -23.25 -30.72 -0.10
CA GLU A 1001 -23.92 -31.12 1.15
C GLU A 1001 -23.02 -32.00 2.04
N GLU A 1002 -22.17 -32.87 1.47
CA GLU A 1002 -21.14 -33.62 2.21
C GLU A 1002 -19.98 -32.73 2.72
N GLY A 1003 -19.73 -31.61 2.04
CA GLY A 1003 -18.76 -30.59 2.47
C GLY A 1003 -19.09 -30.02 3.85
N LYS A 1004 -20.37 -29.71 4.12
CA LYS A 1004 -20.87 -29.19 5.41
C LYS A 1004 -20.72 -30.17 6.57
N GLU A 1005 -20.88 -31.47 6.32
CA GLU A 1005 -20.63 -32.50 7.33
C GLU A 1005 -19.13 -32.73 7.60
N THR A 1006 -18.26 -32.60 6.59
CA THR A 1006 -16.81 -32.73 6.78
C THR A 1006 -16.16 -31.54 7.50
N TRP A 1007 -16.70 -30.31 7.42
CA TRP A 1007 -16.20 -29.16 8.22
C TRP A 1007 -16.36 -29.36 9.74
N ARG A 1008 -17.34 -30.17 10.17
CA ARG A 1008 -17.54 -30.55 11.58
C ARG A 1008 -16.70 -31.76 12.00
N ALA A 1009 -16.19 -32.55 11.04
CA ALA A 1009 -15.51 -33.81 11.30
C ALA A 1009 -14.02 -33.69 11.71
N ASP A 1010 -13.33 -32.57 11.45
CA ASP A 1010 -11.90 -32.35 11.81
C ASP A 1010 -11.69 -31.24 12.87
N ALA A 1011 -12.69 -31.00 13.73
CA ALA A 1011 -12.56 -30.04 14.82
C ALA A 1011 -11.46 -30.48 15.83
N GLU A 1012 -11.35 -31.78 16.08
CA GLU A 1012 -10.33 -32.35 16.98
C GLU A 1012 -8.92 -32.27 16.40
N GLY A 1013 -8.74 -32.54 15.10
CA GLY A 1013 -7.42 -32.41 14.46
C GLY A 1013 -6.97 -30.96 14.34
N GLY A 1014 -7.89 -30.03 14.08
CA GLY A 1014 -7.60 -28.59 14.12
C GLY A 1014 -7.14 -28.11 15.50
N LEU A 1015 -7.80 -28.60 16.57
CA LEU A 1015 -7.38 -28.35 17.95
C LEU A 1015 -6.00 -28.96 18.24
N ALA A 1016 -5.77 -30.22 17.89
CA ALA A 1016 -4.48 -30.90 18.09
C ALA A 1016 -3.31 -30.14 17.45
N ARG A 1017 -3.46 -29.70 16.20
CA ARG A 1017 -2.44 -28.90 15.50
C ARG A 1017 -2.19 -27.55 16.17
N SER A 1018 -3.25 -26.88 16.64
CA SER A 1018 -3.12 -25.59 17.33
C SER A 1018 -2.41 -25.70 18.67
N ILE A 1019 -2.61 -26.80 19.41
CA ILE A 1019 -1.88 -27.10 20.65
C ILE A 1019 -0.41 -27.37 20.34
N ALA A 1020 -0.10 -28.20 19.33
CA ALA A 1020 1.28 -28.44 18.91
C ALA A 1020 1.99 -27.15 18.48
N ALA A 1021 1.32 -26.28 17.73
CA ALA A 1021 1.84 -24.96 17.34
C ALA A 1021 2.14 -24.07 18.56
N PHE A 1022 1.23 -24.03 19.54
CA PHE A 1022 1.44 -23.31 20.79
C PHE A 1022 2.65 -23.86 21.56
N THR A 1023 2.74 -25.18 21.73
CA THR A 1023 3.86 -25.83 22.44
C THR A 1023 5.20 -25.56 21.76
N VAL A 1024 5.27 -25.66 20.43
CA VAL A 1024 6.49 -25.32 19.66
C VAL A 1024 6.86 -23.85 19.86
N ALA A 1025 5.89 -22.93 19.89
CA ALA A 1025 6.15 -21.52 20.06
C ALA A 1025 6.70 -21.16 21.46
N VAL A 1026 6.29 -21.89 22.50
CA VAL A 1026 6.77 -21.69 23.88
C VAL A 1026 8.13 -22.37 24.12
N GLN A 1027 8.36 -23.55 23.53
CA GLN A 1027 9.57 -24.34 23.78
C GLN A 1027 10.77 -23.92 22.92
N GLU A 1028 10.53 -23.50 21.67
CA GLU A 1028 11.60 -23.13 20.76
C GLU A 1028 11.76 -21.61 20.69
N GLU A 1029 12.99 -21.13 20.84
CA GLU A 1029 13.30 -19.71 20.67
C GLU A 1029 12.94 -19.21 19.27
N GLY A 1030 12.57 -17.93 19.18
CA GLY A 1030 12.30 -17.28 17.90
C GLY A 1030 13.54 -17.12 17.02
N ARG A 1031 13.31 -16.94 15.72
CA ARG A 1031 14.38 -16.60 14.76
C ARG A 1031 15.04 -15.27 15.12
N LYS A 1032 16.37 -15.21 14.98
CA LYS A 1032 17.16 -13.97 15.10
C LYS A 1032 17.26 -13.28 13.74
N VAL A 1033 16.83 -12.02 13.66
CA VAL A 1033 16.89 -11.20 12.44
C VAL A 1033 18.17 -10.37 12.44
N TRP A 1034 18.85 -10.29 11.30
CA TRP A 1034 20.05 -9.46 11.16
C TRP A 1034 19.71 -7.97 11.36
N GLY A 1035 20.51 -7.24 12.15
CA GLY A 1035 20.27 -5.82 12.45
C GLY A 1035 19.21 -5.54 13.51
N VAL A 1036 18.61 -6.58 14.09
CA VAL A 1036 17.66 -6.49 15.22
C VAL A 1036 18.25 -7.26 16.40
N GLU A 1037 18.25 -6.64 17.59
CA GLU A 1037 18.82 -7.26 18.80
C GLU A 1037 17.93 -8.41 19.32
N ASP A 1038 16.61 -8.21 19.27
CA ASP A 1038 15.59 -9.15 19.74
C ASP A 1038 15.28 -10.28 18.74
N ARG A 1039 14.82 -11.42 19.27
CA ARG A 1039 14.26 -12.54 18.48
C ARG A 1039 12.77 -12.33 18.23
N LEU A 1040 12.27 -12.93 17.15
CA LEU A 1040 10.84 -12.87 16.80
C LEU A 1040 9.97 -13.54 17.87
N ARG A 1041 8.84 -12.90 18.24
CA ARG A 1041 7.91 -13.35 19.28
C ARG A 1041 6.47 -13.54 18.79
N SER A 1042 6.10 -12.93 17.67
CA SER A 1042 4.71 -12.85 17.20
C SER A 1042 4.06 -14.21 16.93
N PHE A 1043 4.83 -15.25 16.57
CA PHE A 1043 4.31 -16.59 16.31
C PHE A 1043 3.60 -17.19 17.53
N ALA A 1044 4.11 -16.95 18.75
CA ALA A 1044 3.49 -17.44 19.98
C ALA A 1044 2.07 -16.88 20.15
N HIS A 1045 1.86 -15.61 19.83
CA HIS A 1045 0.53 -14.99 19.89
C HIS A 1045 -0.40 -15.49 18.78
N VAL A 1046 0.11 -15.71 17.55
CA VAL A 1046 -0.68 -16.30 16.46
C VAL A 1046 -1.14 -17.71 16.82
N ALA A 1047 -0.24 -18.54 17.33
CA ALA A 1047 -0.55 -19.91 17.73
C ALA A 1047 -1.52 -19.95 18.92
N THR A 1048 -1.31 -19.10 19.93
CA THR A 1048 -2.20 -19.01 21.10
C THR A 1048 -3.60 -18.54 20.70
N ALA A 1049 -3.71 -17.51 19.87
CA ALA A 1049 -4.98 -16.97 19.39
C ALA A 1049 -5.79 -18.05 18.67
N GLU A 1050 -5.15 -18.80 17.77
CA GLU A 1050 -5.79 -19.90 17.04
C GLU A 1050 -6.15 -21.06 17.97
N CYS A 1051 -5.29 -21.43 18.93
CA CYS A 1051 -5.56 -22.48 19.90
C CYS A 1051 -6.78 -22.18 20.78
N LEU A 1052 -6.86 -20.98 21.36
CA LEU A 1052 -8.02 -20.56 22.16
C LEU A 1052 -9.31 -20.54 21.33
N ARG A 1053 -9.21 -20.16 20.06
CA ARG A 1053 -10.36 -20.15 19.14
C ARG A 1053 -10.85 -21.56 18.82
N GLN A 1054 -9.94 -22.51 18.60
CA GLN A 1054 -10.30 -23.93 18.39
C GLN A 1054 -10.89 -24.57 19.65
N LEU A 1055 -10.33 -24.28 20.83
CA LEU A 1055 -10.86 -24.75 22.12
C LEU A 1055 -12.33 -24.36 22.31
N LYS A 1056 -12.65 -23.07 22.12
CA LYS A 1056 -14.04 -22.59 22.19
C LYS A 1056 -14.95 -23.25 21.15
N GLY A 1057 -14.44 -23.48 19.93
CA GLY A 1057 -15.18 -24.15 18.87
C GLY A 1057 -15.56 -25.60 19.22
N VAL A 1058 -14.62 -26.38 19.74
CA VAL A 1058 -14.85 -27.78 20.17
C VAL A 1058 -15.80 -27.83 21.36
N GLN A 1059 -15.63 -26.94 22.35
CA GLN A 1059 -16.54 -26.83 23.48
C GLN A 1059 -17.97 -26.48 23.03
N GLY A 1060 -18.13 -25.49 22.16
CA GLY A 1060 -19.43 -25.10 21.60
C GLY A 1060 -20.13 -26.25 20.88
N ALA A 1061 -19.40 -27.01 20.04
CA ALA A 1061 -19.94 -28.19 19.37
C ALA A 1061 -20.34 -29.30 20.36
N TYR A 1062 -19.58 -29.49 21.44
CA TYR A 1062 -19.94 -30.44 22.50
C TYR A 1062 -21.20 -30.01 23.26
N TYR A 1063 -21.34 -28.72 23.58
CA TYR A 1063 -22.55 -28.17 24.19
C TYR A 1063 -23.78 -28.26 23.27
N GLU A 1064 -23.64 -27.96 21.98
CA GLU A 1064 -24.72 -28.13 21.00
C GLU A 1064 -25.14 -29.60 20.87
N SER A 1065 -24.17 -30.53 20.85
CA SER A 1065 -24.43 -31.98 20.85
C SER A 1065 -25.10 -32.46 22.14
N LEU A 1066 -24.70 -31.91 23.29
CA LEU A 1066 -25.30 -32.19 24.59
C LEU A 1066 -26.73 -31.64 24.68
N ILE A 1067 -26.97 -30.41 24.21
CA ILE A 1067 -28.31 -29.80 24.13
C ILE A 1067 -29.20 -30.65 23.21
N ALA A 1068 -28.73 -31.00 22.00
CA ALA A 1068 -29.48 -31.85 21.08
C ALA A 1068 -29.80 -33.23 21.69
N ARG A 1069 -28.86 -33.84 22.43
CA ARG A 1069 -29.10 -35.10 23.16
C ARG A 1069 -30.11 -34.96 24.29
N LEU A 1070 -30.01 -33.89 25.07
CA LEU A 1070 -30.93 -33.60 26.18
C LEU A 1070 -32.35 -33.24 25.67
N GLU A 1071 -32.46 -32.62 24.50
CA GLU A 1071 -33.71 -32.39 23.78
C GLU A 1071 -34.33 -33.72 23.30
N THR A 1072 -33.55 -34.63 22.72
CA THR A 1072 -34.04 -35.96 22.34
C THR A 1072 -34.45 -36.84 23.52
N LEU A 1073 -33.94 -36.56 24.72
CA LEU A 1073 -34.30 -37.27 25.96
C LEU A 1073 -35.52 -36.67 26.69
N GLY A 1074 -36.12 -35.59 26.16
CA GLY A 1074 -37.34 -34.98 26.72
C GLY A 1074 -37.13 -34.25 28.05
N ILE A 1075 -35.91 -33.81 28.35
CA ILE A 1075 -35.53 -33.26 29.66
C ILE A 1075 -35.78 -31.73 29.76
N PHE A 1076 -36.09 -31.04 28.66
CA PHE A 1076 -36.28 -29.58 28.64
C PHE A 1076 -37.75 -29.13 28.72
N GLY A 1077 -38.10 -28.45 29.83
CA GLY A 1077 -39.30 -27.61 29.96
C GLY A 1077 -38.99 -26.13 29.66
N ASN A 1078 -39.99 -25.39 29.15
CA ASN A 1078 -39.93 -24.07 28.51
C ASN A 1078 -39.36 -22.87 29.31
N GLU A 1079 -38.75 -23.02 30.48
CA GLU A 1079 -38.45 -21.88 31.38
C GLU A 1079 -37.00 -21.37 31.39
N LEU A 1080 -36.08 -21.93 30.61
CA LEU A 1080 -34.66 -21.52 30.58
C LEU A 1080 -34.15 -21.13 29.17
N ARG A 1081 -34.96 -20.38 28.42
CA ARG A 1081 -34.56 -19.75 27.14
C ARG A 1081 -33.99 -18.32 27.29
N MET A 1082 -33.41 -17.97 28.45
CA MET A 1082 -32.75 -16.67 28.66
C MET A 1082 -31.24 -16.74 28.52
#